data_AF-A0A165C0Q0-F1
#
_entry.id   AF-A0A165C0Q0-F1
#
_cell.length_a   1.000
_cell.length_b   1.000
_cell.length_c   1.000
_cell.angle_alpha   90.00
_cell.angle_beta   90.00
_cell.angle_gamma   90.00
#
_symmetry.space_group_name_H-M   'P 1'
#
loop_
_entity.id
_entity.type
_entity.pdbx_description
1 polymer ?
#
loop_
_entity_poly.entity_id
_entity_poly.type
_entity_poly.pdbx_seq_one_letter_code
_entity_poly.pdbx_strand_id
1 'polypeptide(L)'
;MGYIFLVRFRVGDTVAHLMEKVKTKKQNSLEHVDASDLTAWRCKKRNLFAVKGLDVSFLKSFNLPGDENFQNLDPMEEMAELELEPKELLLVQKPEVTVQIPATAEGAPGIDVAVEVPATTEFIALDGDVSMSRDANGEGDESAPPIKKLKTGRQTTDDEWILAQEGWDELHATDEWNKFANYWWNQDFATTFNKSTISFTESDPRGDIISTVLSRLNDIIVRSCYKSLHNYISETLKRDSVDRDTGLILTGQPGIEKTVWLLFELVCLLSKHDPVAYYCSEGTYIFYEKAVYRRRYESKVTFPPVDDTRLTRCLINMDTDDGERTIAFMTGSRRTFPIIASSPNPKHYSVYYKHGAGMVSLLYMPLWTRKELLKGLRVQRFYQDLWKKIEYQVKFHGSLTTDTERSRDLNHRICSASQDIETERMNASNGEEMNNDDIKRRTVENVIERFLDDSMGAFEFSAQDVYKGIMDPADLRRSISKQLNELNFDTLVETISKMQPDGTTITDTSISHTLFVIEAKHAGDSVDKWEDSQVEFKSCWIKTQILERLDFLQNVDLMKILNHFKGVSFAASFNGWVYERYAINILSSGKDQSSSLIPMACKENCSGTETRSFTVQSGPANGGNPFEHHRKQEIAYFPNKSFKVDDDRLKSFREYFWTPEFINNPLFDAFCVNFKLVGNTVYPVVWILQMTVSSEHGGSDKGYERIKSIMAKATKAARTTTKEKQKVGKVEVKYVLTAVRKYWFCLAQMSNAVSFSFFSKKQLQKLGADVYAADQPFLRFIYGSSLCTTPNSCGSIQPLDA
;
A
#
# COMPACT_ATOMS: atom_id res chain seq x y z
N MET A 1 13.63 -1.69 -26.33
CA MET A 1 14.89 -1.72 -25.55
C MET A 1 15.66 -0.45 -25.87
N GLY A 2 16.10 0.34 -24.87
CA GLY A 2 16.90 1.55 -25.11
C GLY A 2 18.37 1.22 -25.43
N TYR A 3 19.06 2.09 -26.17
CA TYR A 3 20.48 1.94 -26.48
C TYR A 3 21.35 2.70 -25.47
N ILE A 4 22.48 2.11 -25.07
CA ILE A 4 23.47 2.74 -24.21
C ILE A 4 24.77 2.91 -25.01
N PHE A 5 25.32 4.11 -25.02
CA PHE A 5 26.56 4.44 -25.70
C PHE A 5 27.63 4.83 -24.68
N LEU A 6 28.83 4.26 -24.84
CA LEU A 6 30.02 4.71 -24.14
C LEU A 6 30.86 5.56 -25.11
N VAL A 7 30.99 6.86 -24.85
CA VAL A 7 31.67 7.82 -25.73
C VAL A 7 32.93 8.32 -25.04
N ARG A 8 34.09 8.07 -25.65
CA ARG A 8 35.36 8.62 -25.16
C ARG A 8 35.52 10.05 -25.69
N PHE A 9 35.72 11.02 -24.80
CA PHE A 9 35.94 12.41 -25.17
C PHE A 9 37.39 12.85 -24.92
N ARG A 10 37.79 13.95 -25.56
CA ARG A 10 39.06 14.64 -25.37
C ARG A 10 38.82 16.02 -24.77
N VAL A 11 39.83 16.56 -24.08
CA VAL A 11 39.81 17.95 -23.61
C VAL A 11 39.56 18.87 -24.80
N GLY A 12 38.52 19.70 -24.72
CA GLY A 12 38.06 20.58 -25.80
C GLY A 12 36.94 20.04 -26.70
N ASP A 13 36.51 18.78 -26.52
CA ASP A 13 35.30 18.30 -27.20
C ASP A 13 34.08 19.06 -26.68
N THR A 14 33.32 19.68 -27.59
CA THR A 14 32.02 20.30 -27.28
C THR A 14 30.91 19.26 -27.32
N VAL A 15 29.73 19.56 -26.75
CA VAL A 15 28.55 18.68 -26.82
C VAL A 15 28.22 18.33 -28.28
N ALA A 16 28.31 19.31 -29.18
CA ALA A 16 28.12 19.11 -30.61
C ALA A 16 29.11 18.07 -31.18
N HIS A 17 30.40 18.16 -30.83
CA HIS A 17 31.41 17.16 -31.25
C HIS A 17 31.11 15.75 -30.71
N LEU A 18 30.62 15.63 -29.48
CA LEU A 18 30.26 14.33 -28.90
C LEU A 18 29.02 13.72 -29.57
N MET A 19 28.02 14.55 -29.86
CA MET A 19 26.83 14.14 -30.60
C MET A 19 27.18 13.72 -32.02
N GLU A 20 28.08 14.43 -32.68
CA GLU A 20 28.52 14.09 -34.02
C GLU A 20 29.33 12.78 -34.06
N LYS A 21 30.18 12.51 -33.05
CA LYS A 21 30.86 11.20 -32.89
C LYS A 21 29.89 10.03 -32.68
N VAL A 22 28.74 10.28 -32.06
CA VAL A 22 27.69 9.29 -31.85
C VAL A 22 26.88 9.08 -33.14
N LYS A 23 26.46 10.17 -33.79
CA LYS A 23 25.72 10.16 -35.08
C LYS A 23 26.54 9.50 -36.20
N THR A 24 27.82 9.83 -36.32
CA THR A 24 28.72 9.24 -37.35
C THR A 24 28.93 7.73 -37.20
N LYS A 25 28.83 7.17 -35.98
CA LYS A 25 28.93 5.71 -35.76
C LYS A 25 27.65 4.93 -36.03
N LYS A 26 26.50 5.62 -36.11
CA LYS A 26 25.17 5.04 -36.35
C LYS A 26 24.48 5.86 -37.42
N GLN A 27 24.92 5.71 -38.67
CA GLN A 27 24.20 6.28 -39.82
C GLN A 27 22.74 5.81 -39.77
N ASN A 28 21.84 6.79 -39.65
CA ASN A 28 20.37 6.75 -39.84
C ASN A 28 19.45 6.57 -38.62
N SER A 29 19.91 6.30 -37.39
CA SER A 29 18.99 6.01 -36.25
C SER A 29 18.97 7.05 -35.12
N LEU A 30 19.64 8.19 -35.27
CA LEU A 30 19.83 9.20 -34.20
C LEU A 30 19.61 10.64 -34.67
N GLU A 31 18.91 10.85 -35.79
CA GLU A 31 18.66 12.19 -36.35
C GLU A 31 17.83 13.10 -35.42
N HIS A 32 17.10 12.53 -34.46
CA HIS A 32 16.15 13.26 -33.60
C HIS A 32 16.64 13.60 -32.19
N VAL A 33 17.92 13.37 -31.84
CA VAL A 33 18.45 13.72 -30.51
C VAL A 33 19.23 15.04 -30.60
N ASP A 34 18.77 16.06 -29.88
CA ASP A 34 19.42 17.36 -29.74
C ASP A 34 20.13 17.49 -28.38
N ALA A 35 21.06 18.45 -28.25
CA ALA A 35 21.79 18.75 -27.02
C ALA A 35 20.86 19.13 -25.86
N SER A 36 19.68 19.71 -26.15
CA SER A 36 18.65 20.03 -25.15
C SER A 36 18.00 18.81 -24.51
N ASP A 37 18.16 17.64 -25.13
CA ASP A 37 17.63 16.38 -24.63
C ASP A 37 18.61 15.71 -23.67
N LEU A 38 19.71 16.35 -23.28
CA LEU A 38 20.70 15.80 -22.35
C LEU A 38 20.61 16.46 -20.97
N THR A 39 20.97 15.72 -19.92
CA THR A 39 21.02 16.13 -18.52
C THR A 39 22.33 15.61 -17.92
N ALA A 40 23.08 16.48 -17.26
CA ALA A 40 24.39 16.15 -16.70
C ALA A 40 24.29 15.78 -15.21
N TRP A 41 25.04 14.77 -14.80
CA TRP A 41 25.10 14.28 -13.43
C TRP A 41 26.56 14.10 -13.02
N ARG A 42 26.94 14.65 -11.86
CA ARG A 42 28.28 14.45 -11.28
C ARG A 42 28.22 13.39 -10.18
N CYS A 43 29.04 12.35 -10.34
CA CYS A 43 29.37 11.34 -9.33
C CYS A 43 30.80 11.61 -8.84
N LYS A 44 31.12 11.28 -7.58
CA LYS A 44 32.40 11.67 -6.93
C LYS A 44 33.66 11.24 -7.70
N LYS A 45 33.55 10.31 -8.66
CA LYS A 45 34.68 9.82 -9.47
C LYS A 45 34.46 9.90 -10.99
N ARG A 46 33.26 10.23 -11.46
CA ARG A 46 32.89 10.26 -12.90
C ARG A 46 31.78 11.27 -13.16
N ASN A 47 31.82 11.94 -14.31
CA ASN A 47 30.69 12.71 -14.81
C ASN A 47 29.86 11.81 -15.74
N LEU A 48 28.56 11.72 -15.50
CA LEU A 48 27.57 10.93 -16.23
C LEU A 48 26.62 11.89 -16.95
N PHE A 49 26.23 11.60 -18.19
CA PHE A 49 25.28 12.44 -18.93
C PHE A 49 24.13 11.57 -19.43
N ALA A 50 22.93 11.77 -18.89
CA ALA A 50 21.73 11.01 -19.25
C ALA A 50 20.84 11.84 -20.19
N VAL A 51 19.97 11.20 -20.97
CA VAL A 51 18.93 11.92 -21.73
C VAL A 51 17.83 12.38 -20.76
N LYS A 52 17.29 13.57 -20.98
CA LYS A 52 16.21 14.21 -20.21
C LYS A 52 15.01 13.27 -20.11
N GLY A 53 14.52 13.04 -18.88
CA GLY A 53 13.38 12.16 -18.61
C GLY A 53 13.73 10.72 -18.21
N LEU A 54 15.01 10.41 -17.95
CA LEU A 54 15.42 9.18 -17.28
C LEU A 54 15.24 9.30 -15.75
N ASP A 55 14.59 8.30 -15.15
CA ASP A 55 14.43 8.20 -13.69
C ASP A 55 15.78 7.85 -13.02
N VAL A 56 16.12 8.57 -11.95
CA VAL A 56 17.30 8.33 -11.10
C VAL A 56 17.31 6.92 -10.53
N SER A 57 16.14 6.31 -10.32
CA SER A 57 16.02 4.92 -9.86
C SER A 57 16.63 3.91 -10.85
N PHE A 58 16.51 4.18 -12.16
CA PHE A 58 17.10 3.36 -13.21
C PHE A 58 18.63 3.43 -13.17
N LEU A 59 19.22 4.61 -12.94
CA LEU A 59 20.67 4.77 -12.79
C LEU A 59 21.22 4.02 -11.57
N LYS A 60 20.45 3.95 -10.48
CA LYS A 60 20.82 3.21 -9.26
C LYS A 60 20.87 1.69 -9.47
N SER A 61 20.11 1.14 -10.42
CA SER A 61 20.14 -0.32 -10.70
C SER A 61 21.44 -0.84 -11.30
N PHE A 62 22.35 0.03 -11.76
CA PHE A 62 23.60 -0.37 -12.41
C PHE A 62 24.76 -0.72 -11.45
N ASN A 63 24.54 -0.72 -10.12
CA ASN A 63 25.54 -1.10 -9.12
C ASN A 63 26.94 -0.51 -9.38
N LEU A 64 26.99 0.80 -9.70
CA LEU A 64 28.26 1.47 -9.93
C LEU A 64 29.05 1.54 -8.61
N PRO A 65 30.33 1.13 -8.59
CA PRO A 65 31.09 1.03 -7.35
C PRO A 65 31.35 2.40 -6.72
N GLY A 66 30.63 2.65 -5.62
CA GLY A 66 30.76 3.79 -4.72
C GLY A 66 29.97 5.02 -5.13
N ASP A 67 28.70 5.12 -4.74
CA ASP A 67 28.07 6.42 -4.45
C ASP A 67 26.71 6.33 -3.73
N GLU A 68 26.51 7.25 -2.79
CA GLU A 68 25.21 7.61 -2.21
C GLU A 68 24.72 9.00 -2.66
N ASN A 69 25.50 9.80 -3.41
CA ASN A 69 25.14 11.18 -3.74
C ASN A 69 25.31 11.51 -5.24
N PHE A 70 24.19 11.60 -5.97
CA PHE A 70 24.14 12.16 -7.33
C PHE A 70 23.70 13.63 -7.25
N GLN A 71 24.40 14.54 -7.94
CA GLN A 71 24.01 15.94 -8.09
C GLN A 71 23.60 16.22 -9.54
N ASN A 72 22.41 16.81 -9.72
CA ASN A 72 21.90 17.27 -11.01
C ASN A 72 22.56 18.62 -11.35
N LEU A 73 23.12 18.77 -12.55
CA LEU A 73 23.77 19.98 -13.02
C LEU A 73 23.02 20.55 -14.23
N ASP A 74 22.95 21.88 -14.33
CA ASP A 74 22.43 22.54 -15.53
C ASP A 74 23.44 22.37 -16.69
N PRO A 75 23.07 21.70 -17.80
CA PRO A 75 23.98 21.43 -18.90
C PRO A 75 24.52 22.68 -19.62
N MET A 76 23.82 23.82 -19.52
CA MET A 76 24.14 25.03 -20.30
C MET A 76 25.06 26.00 -19.54
N GLU A 77 24.96 26.08 -18.21
CA GLU A 77 25.74 27.05 -17.42
C GLU A 77 27.11 26.53 -16.94
N GLU A 78 27.30 25.22 -16.72
CA GLU A 78 28.50 24.74 -16.03
C GLU A 78 29.57 24.08 -16.93
N MET A 79 29.28 23.68 -18.18
CA MET A 79 30.27 22.94 -18.99
C MET A 79 31.53 23.74 -19.36
N ALA A 80 31.48 25.07 -19.35
CA ALA A 80 32.65 25.91 -19.59
C ALA A 80 33.66 25.92 -18.42
N GLU A 81 33.23 25.55 -17.21
CA GLU A 81 34.05 25.54 -15.98
C GLU A 81 34.44 24.13 -15.53
N LEU A 82 33.94 23.08 -16.19
CA LEU A 82 34.32 21.70 -15.90
C LEU A 82 35.70 21.42 -16.50
N GLU A 83 36.76 21.51 -15.68
CA GLU A 83 38.09 20.96 -15.98
C GLU A 83 38.02 19.41 -16.07
N LEU A 84 37.44 18.91 -17.16
CA LEU A 84 37.23 17.49 -17.39
C LEU A 84 38.56 16.82 -17.73
N GLU A 85 39.02 15.88 -16.90
CA GLU A 85 40.07 14.95 -17.33
C GLU A 85 39.54 13.99 -18.42
N PRO A 86 40.36 13.60 -19.40
CA PRO A 86 39.93 12.73 -20.50
C PRO A 86 39.50 11.35 -19.98
N LYS A 87 38.19 11.09 -19.94
CA LYS A 87 37.61 9.78 -19.58
C LYS A 87 36.37 9.46 -20.43
N GLU A 88 35.79 8.30 -20.20
CA GLU A 88 34.62 7.77 -20.92
C GLU A 88 33.31 8.34 -20.35
N LEU A 89 32.40 8.74 -21.24
CA LEU A 89 31.04 9.24 -20.98
C LEU A 89 30.03 8.11 -21.24
N LEU A 90 29.00 7.97 -20.41
CA LEU A 90 27.87 7.06 -20.68
C LEU A 90 26.66 7.88 -21.12
N LEU A 91 26.14 7.66 -22.33
CA LEU A 91 24.89 8.24 -22.86
C LEU A 91 23.83 7.14 -22.94
N VAL A 92 22.60 7.43 -22.53
CA VAL A 92 21.50 6.45 -22.51
C VAL A 92 20.31 7.02 -23.28
N GLN A 93 19.89 6.36 -24.36
CA GLN A 93 18.70 6.71 -25.14
C GLN A 93 17.47 5.97 -24.60
N LYS A 94 16.37 6.69 -24.36
CA LYS A 94 15.06 6.12 -24.01
C LYS A 94 14.48 5.33 -25.21
N PRO A 95 13.85 4.16 -25.02
CA PRO A 95 13.11 3.51 -26.10
C PRO A 95 11.92 4.39 -26.54
N GLU A 96 11.72 4.50 -27.87
CA GLU A 96 10.90 5.52 -28.54
C GLU A 96 9.43 5.62 -28.10
N VAL A 97 8.94 6.86 -28.19
CA VAL A 97 7.54 7.27 -28.31
C VAL A 97 7.11 7.16 -29.77
N THR A 98 5.89 6.72 -29.98
CA THR A 98 5.18 6.47 -31.24
C THR A 98 5.44 7.53 -32.33
N VAL A 99 5.92 7.08 -33.49
CA VAL A 99 6.04 7.87 -34.72
C VAL A 99 4.62 8.22 -35.22
N GLN A 100 4.30 9.50 -35.35
CA GLN A 100 3.20 9.94 -36.22
C GLN A 100 3.68 9.89 -37.67
N ILE A 101 3.05 9.03 -38.47
CA ILE A 101 3.24 8.98 -39.93
C ILE A 101 2.46 10.16 -40.54
N PRO A 102 3.10 11.09 -41.27
CA PRO A 102 2.37 12.09 -42.04
C PRO A 102 1.74 11.45 -43.28
N ALA A 103 0.54 11.92 -43.62
CA ALA A 103 -0.23 11.48 -44.77
C ALA A 103 0.54 11.56 -46.09
N THR A 104 0.20 10.60 -46.95
CA THR A 104 0.58 10.44 -48.37
C THR A 104 0.67 11.75 -49.16
N ALA A 105 1.75 11.90 -49.91
CA ALA A 105 1.80 12.74 -51.11
C ALA A 105 2.35 11.92 -52.29
N GLU A 106 1.62 11.99 -53.39
CA GLU A 106 1.86 11.33 -54.68
C GLU A 106 3.14 11.84 -55.38
N GLY A 107 3.82 10.95 -56.10
CA GLY A 107 4.54 11.35 -57.33
C GLY A 107 6.05 11.06 -57.42
N ALA A 108 6.36 10.12 -58.33
CA ALA A 108 7.57 10.07 -59.18
C ALA A 108 8.85 9.36 -58.64
N PRO A 109 9.77 8.89 -59.51
CA PRO A 109 10.10 7.46 -59.58
C PRO A 109 11.60 7.11 -59.43
N GLY A 110 11.84 5.82 -59.13
CA GLY A 110 12.94 5.01 -59.66
C GLY A 110 14.34 5.22 -59.05
N ILE A 111 14.77 4.26 -58.22
CA ILE A 111 16.19 3.86 -58.11
C ILE A 111 16.24 2.35 -57.85
N ASP A 112 16.84 1.62 -58.80
CA ASP A 112 17.22 0.21 -58.68
C ASP A 112 18.37 0.06 -57.68
N VAL A 113 18.24 -0.86 -56.73
CA VAL A 113 19.38 -1.40 -55.98
C VAL A 113 19.24 -2.92 -55.92
N ALA A 114 20.17 -3.58 -56.61
CA ALA A 114 20.35 -5.02 -56.61
C ALA A 114 20.72 -5.52 -55.21
N VAL A 115 20.04 -6.58 -54.75
CA VAL A 115 20.45 -7.38 -53.61
C VAL A 115 20.56 -8.83 -54.07
N GLU A 116 21.77 -9.36 -54.01
CA GLU A 116 22.10 -10.75 -54.27
C GLU A 116 21.47 -11.67 -53.22
N VAL A 117 20.79 -12.71 -53.71
CA VAL A 117 20.27 -13.84 -52.92
C VAL A 117 21.22 -15.02 -53.12
N PRO A 118 21.59 -15.79 -52.08
CA PRO A 118 22.09 -17.14 -52.28
C PRO A 118 20.92 -18.14 -52.33
N ALA A 119 20.85 -18.86 -53.45
CA ALA A 119 20.04 -20.07 -53.69
C ALA A 119 20.28 -21.14 -52.59
N THR A 120 19.33 -22.00 -52.22
CA THR A 120 18.65 -23.09 -52.95
C THR A 120 17.41 -23.50 -52.11
N THR A 121 16.28 -24.06 -52.57
CA THR A 121 16.01 -25.18 -53.50
C THR A 121 14.50 -25.20 -53.83
N GLU A 122 14.20 -25.33 -55.13
CA GLU A 122 13.03 -25.95 -55.81
C GLU A 122 11.57 -25.63 -55.38
N PHE A 123 10.91 -24.79 -56.19
CA PHE A 123 9.47 -24.86 -56.46
C PHE A 123 9.25 -25.20 -57.93
N ILE A 124 8.38 -26.18 -58.17
CA ILE A 124 7.90 -26.60 -59.48
C ILE A 124 6.90 -25.55 -59.99
N ALA A 125 7.21 -24.95 -61.14
CA ALA A 125 6.31 -24.08 -61.88
C ALA A 125 5.30 -24.91 -62.67
N LEU A 126 4.03 -24.46 -62.67
CA LEU A 126 3.09 -24.75 -63.75
C LEU A 126 2.32 -23.47 -64.05
N ASP A 127 2.71 -22.85 -65.16
CA ASP A 127 1.90 -21.90 -65.93
C ASP A 127 0.66 -22.59 -66.50
N GLY A 128 -0.41 -21.83 -66.67
CA GLY A 128 -1.61 -22.29 -67.35
C GLY A 128 -2.69 -21.24 -67.46
N ASP A 129 -2.42 -20.17 -68.20
CA ASP A 129 -3.45 -19.38 -68.88
C ASP A 129 -4.04 -20.23 -70.03
N VAL A 130 -5.36 -20.39 -70.07
CA VAL A 130 -6.05 -20.77 -71.33
C VAL A 130 -7.37 -20.00 -71.46
N SER A 131 -7.36 -19.13 -72.47
CA SER A 131 -8.51 -18.55 -73.15
C SER A 131 -9.34 -19.58 -73.92
N MET A 132 -10.64 -19.33 -74.00
CA MET A 132 -11.64 -20.11 -74.74
C MET A 132 -11.38 -20.18 -76.25
N SER A 133 -11.62 -21.34 -76.87
CA SER A 133 -12.40 -21.43 -78.11
C SER A 133 -12.93 -22.84 -78.40
N ARG A 134 -14.02 -22.83 -79.15
CA ARG A 134 -14.99 -23.85 -79.56
C ARG A 134 -14.51 -24.95 -80.54
N ASP A 135 -15.28 -26.04 -80.46
CA ASP A 135 -15.81 -26.93 -81.53
C ASP A 135 -15.14 -28.27 -81.89
N ALA A 136 -16.03 -29.28 -81.85
CA ALA A 136 -16.25 -30.42 -82.76
C ALA A 136 -15.51 -31.77 -82.57
N ASN A 137 -16.35 -32.76 -82.24
CA ASN A 137 -16.40 -34.17 -82.68
C ASN A 137 -15.22 -35.12 -82.43
N GLY A 138 -15.51 -36.21 -81.72
CA GLY A 138 -14.71 -37.45 -81.76
C GLY A 138 -15.15 -38.45 -80.69
N GLU A 139 -15.80 -39.53 -81.11
CA GLU A 139 -16.08 -40.73 -80.32
C GLU A 139 -14.79 -41.39 -79.82
N GLY A 140 -14.85 -42.05 -78.64
CA GLY A 140 -13.85 -43.07 -78.28
C GLY A 140 -13.45 -43.13 -76.82
N ASP A 141 -14.05 -44.09 -76.13
CA ASP A 141 -13.37 -45.04 -75.23
C ASP A 141 -13.16 -44.74 -73.73
N GLU A 142 -13.16 -45.87 -73.02
CA GLU A 142 -13.50 -46.12 -71.63
C GLU A 142 -12.46 -45.70 -70.58
N SER A 143 -12.97 -45.53 -69.35
CA SER A 143 -12.33 -45.84 -68.06
C SER A 143 -11.38 -44.82 -67.40
N ALA A 144 -11.94 -44.01 -66.50
CA ALA A 144 -11.30 -43.64 -65.22
C ALA A 144 -12.37 -43.14 -64.22
N PRO A 145 -12.38 -43.58 -62.94
CA PRO A 145 -13.37 -43.12 -61.97
C PRO A 145 -13.05 -41.69 -61.52
N PRO A 146 -14.07 -40.86 -61.20
CA PRO A 146 -13.84 -39.47 -60.86
C PRO A 146 -13.21 -39.35 -59.47
N ILE A 147 -12.04 -38.70 -59.43
CA ILE A 147 -11.46 -38.17 -58.20
C ILE A 147 -12.44 -37.14 -57.65
N LYS A 148 -13.11 -37.49 -56.55
CA LYS A 148 -13.83 -36.55 -55.70
C LYS A 148 -12.83 -35.47 -55.24
N LYS A 149 -12.88 -34.28 -55.84
CA LYS A 149 -12.34 -33.08 -55.21
C LYS A 149 -13.13 -32.88 -53.91
N LEU A 150 -12.51 -33.20 -52.78
CA LEU A 150 -12.95 -32.72 -51.48
C LEU A 150 -12.89 -31.19 -51.53
N LYS A 151 -14.03 -30.55 -51.80
CA LYS A 151 -14.24 -29.16 -51.42
C LYS A 151 -14.36 -29.16 -49.89
N THR A 152 -13.26 -28.91 -49.19
CA THR A 152 -13.28 -28.40 -47.82
C THR A 152 -13.66 -26.92 -47.86
N GLY A 153 -14.82 -26.61 -48.43
CA GLY A 153 -15.45 -25.31 -48.27
C GLY A 153 -16.23 -25.36 -46.98
N ARG A 154 -15.62 -24.95 -45.87
CA ARG A 154 -16.36 -24.65 -44.64
C ARG A 154 -17.32 -23.53 -45.02
N GLN A 155 -18.62 -23.82 -45.07
CA GLN A 155 -19.64 -22.78 -45.20
C GLN A 155 -19.49 -21.91 -43.97
N THR A 156 -19.13 -20.65 -44.17
CA THR A 156 -19.18 -19.64 -43.12
C THR A 156 -20.62 -19.54 -42.66
N THR A 157 -20.88 -19.77 -41.38
CA THR A 157 -22.21 -19.55 -40.81
C THR A 157 -22.55 -18.05 -40.87
N ASP A 158 -23.84 -17.72 -40.86
CA ASP A 158 -24.27 -16.31 -40.87
C ASP A 158 -23.66 -15.53 -39.69
N ASP A 159 -23.43 -16.18 -38.56
CA ASP A 159 -22.81 -15.61 -37.37
C ASP A 159 -21.30 -15.34 -37.52
N GLU A 160 -20.54 -16.24 -38.17
CA GLU A 160 -19.12 -16.02 -38.49
C GLU A 160 -18.95 -14.76 -39.37
N TRP A 161 -19.89 -14.53 -40.29
CA TRP A 161 -19.87 -13.35 -41.15
C TRP A 161 -20.18 -12.05 -40.39
N ILE A 162 -21.16 -12.07 -39.49
CA ILE A 162 -21.51 -10.91 -38.64
C ILE A 162 -20.30 -10.47 -37.80
N LEU A 163 -19.61 -11.41 -37.16
CA LEU A 163 -18.44 -11.09 -36.34
C LEU A 163 -17.31 -10.43 -37.16
N ALA A 164 -17.01 -10.96 -38.34
CA ALA A 164 -15.98 -10.38 -39.21
C ALA A 164 -16.32 -8.94 -39.66
N GLN A 165 -17.60 -8.66 -39.95
CA GLN A 165 -18.06 -7.31 -40.29
C GLN A 165 -17.96 -6.32 -39.13
N GLU A 166 -18.09 -6.83 -37.91
CA GLU A 166 -18.04 -6.03 -36.68
C GLU A 166 -16.61 -5.83 -36.16
N GLY A 167 -15.61 -6.25 -36.94
CA GLY A 167 -14.19 -6.03 -36.67
C GLY A 167 -13.57 -7.05 -35.73
N TRP A 168 -14.16 -8.25 -35.64
CA TRP A 168 -13.61 -9.39 -34.92
C TRP A 168 -12.80 -10.30 -35.84
N ASP A 169 -11.59 -10.62 -35.41
CA ASP A 169 -10.73 -11.62 -36.04
C ASP A 169 -10.82 -12.93 -35.30
N GLU A 170 -11.27 -13.99 -35.98
CA GLU A 170 -11.04 -15.34 -35.48
C GLU A 170 -9.53 -15.55 -35.35
N LEU A 171 -9.09 -15.85 -34.12
CA LEU A 171 -7.70 -16.18 -33.88
C LEU A 171 -7.39 -17.51 -34.59
N HIS A 172 -6.15 -17.68 -35.05
CA HIS A 172 -5.73 -18.96 -35.60
C HIS A 172 -5.81 -20.07 -34.54
N ALA A 173 -6.07 -21.31 -34.96
CA ALA A 173 -6.12 -22.46 -34.04
C ALA A 173 -4.81 -22.69 -33.27
N THR A 174 -3.68 -22.20 -33.79
CA THR A 174 -2.36 -22.25 -33.15
C THR A 174 -2.15 -21.16 -32.09
N ASP A 175 -3.02 -20.16 -32.05
CA ASP A 175 -3.01 -19.10 -31.05
C ASP A 175 -3.23 -19.68 -29.65
N GLU A 176 -2.54 -19.12 -28.66
CA GLU A 176 -2.55 -19.63 -27.30
C GLU A 176 -3.94 -19.49 -26.65
N TRP A 177 -4.72 -18.46 -26.99
CA TRP A 177 -6.09 -18.29 -26.49
C TRP A 177 -7.04 -19.35 -27.04
N ASN A 178 -6.88 -19.74 -28.30
CA ASN A 178 -7.64 -20.86 -28.86
C ASN A 178 -7.26 -22.19 -28.23
N LYS A 179 -5.96 -22.44 -27.97
CA LYS A 179 -5.51 -23.65 -27.26
C LYS A 179 -6.09 -23.72 -25.84
N PHE A 180 -6.04 -22.59 -25.12
CA PHE A 180 -6.64 -22.43 -23.80
C PHE A 180 -8.14 -22.75 -23.81
N ALA A 181 -8.88 -22.11 -24.71
CA ALA A 181 -10.32 -22.28 -24.79
C ALA A 181 -10.70 -23.73 -25.17
N ASN A 182 -10.02 -24.32 -26.15
CA ASN A 182 -10.20 -25.72 -26.54
C ASN A 182 -9.90 -26.70 -25.40
N TYR A 183 -8.87 -26.45 -24.60
CA TYR A 183 -8.61 -27.28 -23.43
C TYR A 183 -9.79 -27.24 -22.44
N TRP A 184 -10.27 -26.05 -22.08
CA TRP A 184 -11.31 -25.86 -21.06
C TRP A 184 -12.73 -26.19 -21.53
N TRP A 185 -13.05 -26.01 -22.82
CA TRP A 185 -14.31 -26.49 -23.42
C TRP A 185 -14.45 -28.02 -23.33
N ASN A 186 -13.35 -28.74 -23.33
CA ASN A 186 -13.35 -30.20 -23.22
C ASN A 186 -13.30 -30.71 -21.77
N GLN A 187 -13.24 -29.81 -20.78
CA GLN A 187 -13.30 -30.19 -19.37
C GLN A 187 -14.75 -30.25 -18.89
N ASP A 188 -15.04 -31.21 -18.02
CA ASP A 188 -16.31 -31.25 -17.30
C ASP A 188 -16.41 -30.09 -16.29
N PHE A 189 -17.52 -29.35 -16.34
CA PHE A 189 -17.76 -28.22 -15.44
C PHE A 189 -17.77 -28.65 -13.97
N ALA A 190 -18.48 -29.73 -13.61
CA ALA A 190 -18.63 -30.14 -12.22
C ALA A 190 -17.28 -30.53 -11.60
N THR A 191 -16.43 -31.23 -12.37
CA THR A 191 -15.07 -31.58 -12.00
C THR A 191 -14.22 -30.32 -11.83
N THR A 192 -14.24 -29.41 -12.80
CA THR A 192 -13.43 -28.19 -12.80
C THR A 192 -13.81 -27.25 -11.65
N PHE A 193 -15.11 -27.01 -11.44
CA PHE A 193 -15.64 -26.17 -10.38
C PHE A 193 -15.30 -26.69 -8.97
N ASN A 194 -15.22 -28.02 -8.81
CA ASN A 194 -14.95 -28.64 -7.51
C ASN A 194 -13.47 -28.78 -7.17
N LYS A 195 -12.56 -28.55 -8.11
CA LYS A 195 -11.11 -28.54 -7.84
C LYS A 195 -10.76 -27.54 -6.73
N SER A 196 -9.76 -27.89 -5.92
CA SER A 196 -9.13 -26.98 -4.95
C SER A 196 -8.00 -26.16 -5.58
N THR A 197 -7.45 -26.66 -6.69
CA THR A 197 -6.41 -26.00 -7.49
C THR A 197 -6.66 -26.23 -8.98
N ILE A 198 -6.37 -25.22 -9.79
CA ILE A 198 -6.41 -25.27 -11.25
C ILE A 198 -4.98 -25.16 -11.75
N SER A 199 -4.45 -26.24 -12.31
CA SER A 199 -3.13 -26.26 -12.93
C SER A 199 -3.20 -25.65 -14.32
N PHE A 200 -2.26 -24.76 -14.61
CA PHE A 200 -2.08 -24.20 -15.93
C PHE A 200 -0.92 -24.91 -16.62
N THR A 201 -1.11 -25.25 -17.88
CA THR A 201 -0.17 -25.98 -18.71
C THR A 201 0.69 -25.02 -19.53
N GLU A 202 1.80 -25.51 -20.10
CA GLU A 202 2.67 -24.70 -20.97
C GLU A 202 1.96 -24.17 -22.22
N SER A 203 0.81 -24.76 -22.59
CA SER A 203 -0.03 -24.34 -23.72
C SER A 203 -0.97 -23.16 -23.42
N ASP A 204 -1.02 -22.68 -22.18
CA ASP A 204 -1.86 -21.56 -21.79
C ASP A 204 -1.28 -20.21 -22.27
N PRO A 205 -2.12 -19.18 -22.47
CA PRO A 205 -1.71 -17.92 -23.08
C PRO A 205 -0.66 -17.22 -22.23
N ARG A 206 0.50 -16.95 -22.81
CA ARG A 206 1.59 -16.18 -22.21
C ARG A 206 1.44 -14.68 -22.47
N GLY A 207 0.23 -14.23 -22.77
CA GLY A 207 -0.10 -12.81 -22.83
C GLY A 207 0.05 -12.10 -21.48
N ASP A 208 0.29 -10.80 -21.41
CA ASP A 208 0.89 -10.06 -20.27
C ASP A 208 0.21 -10.28 -18.89
N ILE A 209 -1.13 -10.32 -18.81
CA ILE A 209 -1.80 -10.57 -17.51
C ILE A 209 -1.80 -12.05 -17.14
N ILE A 210 -2.14 -12.93 -18.08
CA ILE A 210 -2.12 -14.37 -17.82
C ILE A 210 -0.67 -14.80 -17.58
N SER A 211 0.29 -14.39 -18.40
CA SER A 211 1.71 -14.59 -18.15
C SER A 211 2.18 -13.95 -16.86
N THR A 212 1.71 -12.78 -16.42
CA THR A 212 2.14 -12.27 -15.10
C THR A 212 1.66 -13.19 -13.97
N VAL A 213 0.43 -13.71 -14.06
CA VAL A 213 -0.11 -14.67 -13.09
C VAL A 213 0.58 -16.04 -13.21
N LEU A 214 0.62 -16.61 -14.41
CA LEU A 214 1.20 -17.91 -14.75
C LEU A 214 2.73 -17.94 -14.67
N SER A 215 3.40 -16.80 -14.85
CA SER A 215 4.86 -16.67 -14.62
C SER A 215 5.21 -16.64 -13.14
N ARG A 216 4.22 -16.57 -12.25
CA ARG A 216 4.41 -16.61 -10.80
C ARG A 216 3.87 -17.89 -10.17
N LEU A 217 2.86 -18.50 -10.80
CA LEU A 217 2.12 -19.64 -10.28
C LEU A 217 2.14 -20.80 -11.28
N ASN A 218 2.34 -22.02 -10.78
CA ASN A 218 2.10 -23.23 -11.57
C ASN A 218 0.62 -23.65 -11.47
N ASP A 219 0.02 -23.37 -10.32
CA ASP A 219 -1.36 -23.68 -10.00
C ASP A 219 -2.05 -22.45 -9.41
N ILE A 220 -3.31 -22.24 -9.77
CA ILE A 220 -4.21 -21.27 -9.12
C ILE A 220 -4.97 -21.98 -8.03
N ILE A 221 -5.12 -21.34 -6.87
CA ILE A 221 -5.97 -21.87 -5.80
C ILE A 221 -7.39 -21.41 -6.00
N VAL A 222 -8.31 -22.37 -5.94
CA VAL A 222 -9.74 -22.07 -5.94
C VAL A 222 -10.17 -21.81 -4.50
N ARG A 223 -10.29 -20.53 -4.14
CA ARG A 223 -10.79 -20.09 -2.85
C ARG A 223 -12.28 -20.40 -2.72
N SER A 224 -12.77 -20.59 -1.49
CA SER A 224 -14.19 -20.86 -1.27
C SER A 224 -15.07 -19.70 -1.76
N CYS A 225 -14.60 -18.45 -1.59
CA CYS A 225 -15.29 -17.26 -2.07
C CYS A 225 -15.48 -17.24 -3.59
N TYR A 226 -14.64 -17.92 -4.38
CA TYR A 226 -14.75 -17.95 -5.84
C TYR A 226 -16.01 -18.66 -6.29
N LYS A 227 -16.28 -19.80 -5.63
CA LYS A 227 -17.47 -20.63 -5.87
C LYS A 227 -18.73 -19.89 -5.43
N SER A 228 -18.69 -19.24 -4.27
CA SER A 228 -19.80 -18.42 -3.79
C SER A 228 -20.14 -17.28 -4.75
N LEU A 229 -19.13 -16.56 -5.26
CA LEU A 229 -19.32 -15.50 -6.26
C LEU A 229 -19.90 -16.04 -7.58
N HIS A 230 -19.37 -17.15 -8.10
CA HIS A 230 -19.89 -17.78 -9.32
C HIS A 230 -21.37 -18.15 -9.19
N ASN A 231 -21.74 -18.76 -8.05
CA ASN A 231 -23.11 -19.17 -7.78
C ASN A 231 -24.01 -17.94 -7.64
N TYR A 232 -23.60 -16.92 -6.88
CA TYR A 232 -24.33 -15.67 -6.71
C TYR A 232 -24.61 -14.98 -8.05
N ILE A 233 -23.60 -14.85 -8.92
CA ILE A 233 -23.75 -14.24 -10.25
C ILE A 233 -24.69 -15.07 -11.11
N SER A 234 -24.52 -16.39 -11.10
CA SER A 234 -25.36 -17.30 -11.89
C SER A 234 -26.81 -17.31 -11.41
N GLU A 235 -27.07 -17.18 -10.11
CA GLU A 235 -28.41 -17.05 -9.53
C GLU A 235 -29.02 -15.70 -9.84
N THR A 236 -28.24 -14.63 -9.76
CA THR A 236 -28.67 -13.28 -10.13
C THR A 236 -29.15 -13.28 -11.58
N LEU A 237 -28.32 -13.76 -12.52
CA LEU A 237 -28.65 -13.83 -13.94
C LEU A 237 -29.85 -14.72 -14.30
N LYS A 238 -30.25 -15.66 -13.42
CA LYS A 238 -31.44 -16.49 -13.62
C LYS A 238 -32.74 -15.81 -13.21
N ARG A 239 -32.68 -14.71 -12.45
CA ARG A 239 -33.88 -13.98 -12.05
C ARG A 239 -34.39 -13.21 -13.28
N ASP A 240 -35.61 -13.48 -13.71
CA ASP A 240 -36.26 -12.85 -14.88
C ASP A 240 -36.33 -11.31 -14.78
N SER A 241 -36.10 -10.75 -13.59
CA SER A 241 -36.15 -9.32 -13.28
C SER A 241 -34.81 -8.60 -13.39
N VAL A 242 -33.72 -9.26 -13.79
CA VAL A 242 -32.44 -8.57 -13.94
C VAL A 242 -32.55 -7.58 -15.10
N ASP A 243 -32.55 -6.30 -14.74
CA ASP A 243 -32.53 -5.23 -15.74
C ASP A 243 -31.28 -5.41 -16.61
N ARG A 244 -31.46 -5.24 -17.92
CA ARG A 244 -30.39 -5.42 -18.92
C ARG A 244 -29.27 -4.39 -18.74
N ASP A 245 -29.53 -3.36 -17.93
CA ASP A 245 -28.58 -2.31 -17.57
C ASP A 245 -27.88 -2.55 -16.22
N THR A 246 -27.99 -3.75 -15.64
CA THR A 246 -27.27 -4.13 -14.40
C THR A 246 -25.87 -4.68 -14.68
N GLY A 247 -24.98 -4.50 -13.70
CA GLY A 247 -23.62 -5.03 -13.73
C GLY A 247 -23.10 -5.26 -12.33
N LEU A 248 -21.90 -5.81 -12.25
CA LEU A 248 -21.25 -6.13 -10.97
C LEU A 248 -19.82 -5.60 -10.97
N ILE A 249 -19.47 -4.86 -9.91
CA ILE A 249 -18.10 -4.46 -9.63
C ILE A 249 -17.60 -5.31 -8.46
N LEU A 250 -16.61 -6.14 -8.73
CA LEU A 250 -15.83 -6.85 -7.72
C LEU A 250 -14.62 -6.01 -7.32
N THR A 251 -14.62 -5.53 -6.09
CA THR A 251 -13.53 -4.73 -5.53
C THR A 251 -12.94 -5.35 -4.27
N GLY A 252 -11.87 -4.75 -3.75
CA GLY A 252 -11.12 -5.23 -2.60
C GLY A 252 -9.62 -4.98 -2.77
N GLN A 253 -8.84 -5.20 -1.73
CA GLN A 253 -7.42 -4.82 -1.72
C GLN A 253 -6.59 -5.38 -2.89
N PRO A 254 -5.52 -4.70 -3.33
CA PRO A 254 -4.53 -5.32 -4.21
C PRO A 254 -4.00 -6.63 -3.61
N GLY A 255 -3.77 -7.63 -4.45
CA GLY A 255 -3.26 -8.93 -3.98
C GLY A 255 -4.31 -9.90 -3.40
N ILE A 256 -5.59 -9.54 -3.34
CA ILE A 256 -6.67 -10.47 -2.93
C ILE A 256 -7.21 -11.36 -4.07
N GLU A 257 -6.48 -11.41 -5.19
CA GLU A 257 -6.73 -12.33 -6.33
C GLU A 257 -8.02 -12.07 -7.15
N LYS A 258 -8.49 -10.82 -7.25
CA LYS A 258 -9.64 -10.48 -8.12
C LYS A 258 -9.43 -10.88 -9.60
N THR A 259 -8.27 -10.58 -10.16
CA THR A 259 -7.91 -10.97 -11.54
C THR A 259 -7.86 -12.48 -11.72
N VAL A 260 -7.35 -13.19 -10.71
CA VAL A 260 -7.32 -14.65 -10.68
C VAL A 260 -8.73 -15.24 -10.60
N TRP A 261 -9.64 -14.60 -9.87
CA TRP A 261 -11.05 -14.96 -9.87
C TRP A 261 -11.70 -14.78 -11.25
N LEU A 262 -11.39 -13.71 -11.99
CA LEU A 262 -11.88 -13.56 -13.37
C LEU A 262 -11.42 -14.72 -14.27
N LEU A 263 -10.18 -15.19 -14.11
CA LEU A 263 -9.69 -16.37 -14.85
C LEU A 263 -10.43 -17.65 -14.42
N PHE A 264 -10.71 -17.82 -13.12
CA PHE A 264 -11.54 -18.92 -12.63
C PHE A 264 -12.95 -18.87 -13.23
N GLU A 265 -13.58 -17.69 -13.28
CA GLU A 265 -14.91 -17.50 -13.88
C GLU A 265 -14.87 -17.79 -15.39
N LEU A 266 -13.85 -17.33 -16.10
CA LEU A 266 -13.63 -17.62 -17.52
C LEU A 266 -13.56 -19.14 -17.76
N VAL A 267 -12.74 -19.85 -16.99
CA VAL A 267 -12.64 -21.31 -17.07
C VAL A 267 -14.00 -21.98 -16.81
N CYS A 268 -14.74 -21.53 -15.80
CA CYS A 268 -16.07 -22.06 -15.50
C CYS A 268 -17.06 -21.87 -16.65
N LEU A 269 -17.04 -20.70 -17.31
CA LEU A 269 -17.90 -20.40 -18.45
C LEU A 269 -17.53 -21.20 -19.69
N LEU A 270 -16.23 -21.36 -19.96
CA LEU A 270 -15.74 -22.19 -21.04
C LEU A 270 -16.16 -23.64 -20.84
N SER A 271 -15.99 -24.24 -19.66
CA SER A 271 -16.46 -25.61 -19.40
C SER A 271 -17.98 -25.80 -19.46
N LYS A 272 -18.76 -24.71 -19.48
CA LYS A 272 -20.20 -24.71 -19.72
C LYS A 272 -20.59 -24.45 -21.18
N HIS A 273 -19.62 -24.13 -22.03
CA HIS A 273 -19.83 -23.58 -23.37
C HIS A 273 -20.69 -22.30 -23.38
N ASP A 274 -20.62 -21.50 -22.30
CA ASP A 274 -21.31 -20.22 -22.23
C ASP A 274 -20.51 -19.13 -22.96
N PRO A 275 -21.14 -18.32 -23.84
CA PRO A 275 -20.48 -17.18 -24.46
C PRO A 275 -19.95 -16.18 -23.43
N VAL A 276 -18.70 -15.80 -23.57
CA VAL A 276 -18.04 -14.89 -22.64
C VAL A 276 -17.10 -13.95 -23.39
N ALA A 277 -17.13 -12.67 -22.99
CA ALA A 277 -16.14 -11.71 -23.41
C ALA A 277 -15.13 -11.50 -22.27
N TYR A 278 -13.85 -11.48 -22.58
CA TYR A 278 -12.77 -11.20 -21.64
C TYR A 278 -12.02 -9.96 -22.10
N TYR A 279 -11.98 -8.95 -21.24
CA TYR A 279 -11.24 -7.72 -21.45
C TYR A 279 -10.03 -7.68 -20.54
N CYS A 280 -8.85 -7.54 -21.15
CA CYS A 280 -7.57 -7.44 -20.47
C CYS A 280 -6.66 -6.41 -21.16
N SER A 281 -5.47 -6.19 -20.62
CA SER A 281 -4.50 -5.21 -21.15
C SER A 281 -4.07 -5.47 -22.60
N GLU A 282 -4.23 -6.69 -23.10
CA GLU A 282 -3.85 -7.05 -24.47
C GLU A 282 -4.96 -6.80 -25.51
N GLY A 283 -6.17 -6.56 -25.03
CA GLY A 283 -7.34 -6.29 -25.84
C GLY A 283 -8.58 -7.03 -25.36
N THR A 284 -9.57 -7.07 -26.25
CA THR A 284 -10.86 -7.73 -26.03
C THR A 284 -10.90 -9.05 -26.78
N TYR A 285 -11.25 -10.11 -26.06
CA TYR A 285 -11.43 -11.45 -26.59
C TYR A 285 -12.88 -11.88 -26.40
N ILE A 286 -13.46 -12.53 -27.41
CA ILE A 286 -14.76 -13.21 -27.30
C ILE A 286 -14.55 -14.70 -27.49
N PHE A 287 -15.11 -15.50 -26.59
CA PHE A 287 -15.14 -16.94 -26.66
C PHE A 287 -16.56 -17.36 -27.05
N TYR A 288 -16.71 -17.85 -28.27
CA TYR A 288 -18.01 -18.18 -28.86
C TYR A 288 -17.88 -19.39 -29.78
N GLU A 289 -18.83 -20.33 -29.72
CA GLU A 289 -18.91 -21.50 -30.62
C GLU A 289 -17.60 -22.28 -30.85
N LYS A 290 -16.79 -22.44 -29.80
CA LYS A 290 -15.48 -23.14 -29.86
C LYS A 290 -14.38 -22.42 -30.64
N ALA A 291 -14.55 -21.12 -30.90
CA ALA A 291 -13.53 -20.25 -31.44
C ALA A 291 -13.30 -19.05 -30.51
N VAL A 292 -12.08 -18.50 -30.58
CA VAL A 292 -11.74 -17.26 -29.91
C VAL A 292 -11.56 -16.17 -30.95
N TYR A 293 -12.24 -15.06 -30.73
CA TYR A 293 -12.17 -13.89 -31.58
C TYR A 293 -11.46 -12.76 -30.84
N ARG A 294 -10.51 -12.10 -31.50
CA ARG A 294 -9.84 -10.90 -31.00
C ARG A 294 -10.32 -9.69 -31.78
N ARG A 295 -10.46 -8.57 -31.09
CA ARG A 295 -10.89 -7.34 -31.73
C ARG A 295 -9.76 -6.59 -32.45
N ARG A 296 -10.03 -6.08 -33.66
CA ARG A 296 -9.07 -5.24 -34.42
C ARG A 296 -9.01 -3.77 -33.98
N TYR A 297 -10.17 -3.17 -33.67
CA TYR A 297 -10.30 -1.70 -33.49
C TYR A 297 -11.15 -1.35 -32.25
N GLU A 298 -10.97 -0.15 -31.68
CA GLU A 298 -11.64 0.31 -30.45
C GLU A 298 -13.06 0.92 -30.65
N SER A 299 -13.74 0.70 -31.78
CA SER A 299 -15.07 1.30 -32.06
C SER A 299 -16.21 0.75 -31.16
N LYS A 300 -17.48 1.06 -31.42
CA LYS A 300 -18.64 0.48 -30.70
C LYS A 300 -18.70 -1.04 -30.91
N VAL A 301 -18.97 -1.85 -29.88
CA VAL A 301 -19.17 -3.31 -30.05
C VAL A 301 -20.61 -3.72 -30.02
N THR A 302 -20.83 -4.61 -30.96
CA THR A 302 -21.92 -5.53 -31.10
C THR A 302 -21.35 -6.90 -30.74
N PHE A 303 -22.00 -7.53 -29.77
CA PHE A 303 -21.70 -8.91 -29.40
C PHE A 303 -22.50 -9.82 -30.31
N PRO A 304 -21.98 -11.02 -30.64
CA PRO A 304 -22.73 -11.98 -31.43
C PRO A 304 -24.10 -12.20 -30.77
N PRO A 305 -25.18 -12.30 -31.57
CA PRO A 305 -26.53 -12.47 -31.03
C PRO A 305 -26.64 -13.82 -30.34
N VAL A 306 -26.33 -13.88 -29.05
CA VAL A 306 -26.74 -15.00 -28.20
C VAL A 306 -28.27 -14.95 -28.13
N ASP A 307 -28.91 -16.13 -28.11
CA ASP A 307 -30.35 -16.30 -27.90
C ASP A 307 -30.93 -15.20 -27.00
N ASP A 308 -32.10 -14.66 -27.35
CA ASP A 308 -32.73 -13.48 -26.67
C ASP A 308 -32.90 -13.61 -25.14
N THR A 309 -32.70 -14.81 -24.61
CA THR A 309 -32.80 -15.18 -23.20
C THR A 309 -31.48 -15.13 -22.43
N ARG A 310 -30.32 -15.07 -23.09
CA ARG A 310 -29.00 -15.16 -22.44
C ARG A 310 -28.22 -13.85 -22.55
N LEU A 311 -27.70 -13.39 -21.42
CA LEU A 311 -26.75 -12.28 -21.37
C LEU A 311 -25.32 -12.82 -21.55
N THR A 312 -24.56 -12.21 -22.43
CA THR A 312 -23.11 -12.47 -22.54
C THR A 312 -22.43 -11.87 -21.32
N ARG A 313 -21.71 -12.69 -20.54
CA ARG A 313 -20.93 -12.18 -19.41
C ARG A 313 -19.67 -11.52 -19.96
N CYS A 314 -19.39 -10.30 -19.49
CA CYS A 314 -18.19 -9.56 -19.87
C CYS A 314 -17.26 -9.45 -18.67
N LEU A 315 -16.20 -10.24 -18.65
CA LEU A 315 -15.21 -10.30 -17.58
C LEU A 315 -14.12 -9.24 -17.84
N ILE A 316 -13.97 -8.28 -16.94
CA ILE A 316 -13.20 -7.06 -17.20
C ILE A 316 -12.15 -6.88 -16.10
N ASN A 317 -10.88 -7.02 -16.44
CA ASN A 317 -9.79 -6.70 -15.52
C ASN A 317 -9.41 -5.23 -15.64
N MET A 318 -9.87 -4.40 -14.72
CA MET A 318 -9.70 -2.95 -14.75
C MET A 318 -8.58 -2.51 -13.79
N ASP A 319 -7.34 -2.74 -14.23
CA ASP A 319 -6.13 -2.31 -13.51
C ASP A 319 -5.36 -1.20 -14.27
N THR A 320 -5.82 -0.78 -15.45
CA THR A 320 -5.23 0.32 -16.23
C THR A 320 -6.11 1.57 -16.18
N ASP A 321 -5.48 2.74 -16.29
CA ASP A 321 -6.18 4.05 -16.33
C ASP A 321 -7.10 4.22 -17.57
N ASP A 322 -7.08 3.25 -18.51
CA ASP A 322 -7.91 3.23 -19.72
C ASP A 322 -9.38 2.84 -19.48
N GLY A 323 -9.80 2.68 -18.22
CA GLY A 323 -11.13 2.23 -17.85
C GLY A 323 -12.27 2.99 -18.54
N GLU A 324 -12.16 4.30 -18.79
CA GLU A 324 -13.19 5.08 -19.49
C GLU A 324 -13.54 4.52 -20.88
N ARG A 325 -12.54 4.05 -21.64
CA ARG A 325 -12.77 3.48 -22.98
C ARG A 325 -13.47 2.12 -22.91
N THR A 326 -13.07 1.31 -21.94
CA THR A 326 -13.62 -0.03 -21.71
C THR A 326 -15.10 0.03 -21.33
N ILE A 327 -15.50 1.04 -20.56
CA ILE A 327 -16.83 1.14 -19.95
C ILE A 327 -17.87 1.61 -20.96
N ALA A 328 -17.60 2.72 -21.66
CA ALA A 328 -18.50 3.28 -22.67
C ALA A 328 -18.85 2.27 -23.77
N PHE A 329 -17.94 1.32 -23.97
CA PHE A 329 -18.04 0.25 -24.93
C PHE A 329 -19.04 -0.85 -24.54
N MET A 330 -19.12 -1.23 -23.25
CA MET A 330 -19.98 -2.33 -22.79
C MET A 330 -21.35 -1.86 -22.30
N THR A 331 -21.45 -0.65 -21.75
CA THR A 331 -22.75 -0.10 -21.30
C THR A 331 -23.69 0.23 -22.46
N GLY A 332 -23.22 0.17 -23.71
CA GLY A 332 -24.04 0.40 -24.90
C GLY A 332 -24.79 -0.82 -25.43
N SER A 333 -24.50 -2.04 -24.94
CA SER A 333 -25.13 -3.28 -25.41
C SER A 333 -26.16 -3.80 -24.41
N ARG A 334 -27.44 -3.90 -24.84
CA ARG A 334 -28.54 -4.43 -24.01
C ARG A 334 -28.45 -5.94 -23.70
N ARG A 335 -27.38 -6.62 -24.12
CA ARG A 335 -27.24 -8.08 -24.01
C ARG A 335 -26.00 -8.51 -23.23
N THR A 336 -25.41 -7.60 -22.47
CA THR A 336 -24.18 -7.89 -21.71
C THR A 336 -24.39 -7.73 -20.23
N PHE A 337 -23.74 -8.59 -19.45
CA PHE A 337 -23.62 -8.44 -18.01
C PHE A 337 -22.15 -8.19 -17.64
N PRO A 338 -21.74 -6.93 -17.44
CA PRO A 338 -20.36 -6.60 -17.11
C PRO A 338 -20.02 -7.00 -15.67
N ILE A 339 -18.89 -7.69 -15.53
CA ILE A 339 -18.30 -8.11 -14.26
C ILE A 339 -16.88 -7.52 -14.21
N ILE A 340 -16.71 -6.49 -13.39
CA ILE A 340 -15.48 -5.69 -13.35
C ILE A 340 -14.69 -6.06 -12.11
N ALA A 341 -13.47 -6.57 -12.28
CA ALA A 341 -12.51 -6.62 -11.18
C ALA A 341 -11.70 -5.32 -11.18
N SER A 342 -11.74 -4.59 -10.07
CA SER A 342 -10.99 -3.34 -9.92
C SER A 342 -10.43 -3.19 -8.51
N SER A 343 -9.28 -2.54 -8.37
CA SER A 343 -8.85 -1.98 -7.08
C SER A 343 -9.93 -1.02 -6.52
N PRO A 344 -9.94 -0.74 -5.21
CA PRO A 344 -10.93 0.15 -4.58
C PRO A 344 -10.57 1.61 -4.87
N ASN A 345 -10.59 1.95 -6.16
CA ASN A 345 -10.38 3.28 -6.67
C ASN A 345 -11.70 3.77 -7.28
N PRO A 346 -12.40 4.73 -6.63
CA PRO A 346 -13.64 5.30 -7.12
C PRO A 346 -13.56 5.86 -8.53
N LYS A 347 -12.38 6.28 -9.01
CA LYS A 347 -12.23 6.71 -10.39
C LYS A 347 -12.63 5.63 -11.38
N HIS A 348 -12.24 4.38 -11.12
CA HIS A 348 -12.45 3.26 -12.03
C HIS A 348 -13.95 2.97 -12.23
N TYR A 349 -14.76 3.19 -11.20
CA TYR A 349 -16.20 2.94 -11.27
C TYR A 349 -17.08 4.20 -11.34
N SER A 350 -16.52 5.39 -11.13
CA SER A 350 -17.25 6.67 -11.28
C SER A 350 -17.86 6.84 -12.67
N VAL A 351 -17.20 6.27 -13.69
CA VAL A 351 -17.67 6.27 -15.07
C VAL A 351 -18.96 5.48 -15.20
N TYR A 352 -19.10 4.34 -14.53
CA TYR A 352 -20.34 3.55 -14.54
C TYR A 352 -21.48 4.33 -13.90
N TYR A 353 -21.24 4.96 -12.74
CA TYR A 353 -22.25 5.80 -12.08
C TYR A 353 -22.69 6.99 -12.95
N LYS A 354 -21.76 7.60 -13.70
CA LYS A 354 -22.06 8.72 -14.60
C LYS A 354 -22.90 8.33 -15.83
N HIS A 355 -22.74 7.10 -16.33
CA HIS A 355 -23.42 6.67 -17.56
C HIS A 355 -24.87 6.24 -17.35
N GLY A 356 -25.40 6.34 -16.13
CA GLY A 356 -26.79 5.99 -15.84
C GLY A 356 -27.11 4.52 -16.10
N ALA A 357 -26.08 3.66 -16.22
CA ALA A 357 -26.25 2.22 -16.07
C ALA A 357 -26.97 2.01 -14.73
N GLY A 358 -27.93 1.09 -14.70
CA GLY A 358 -28.80 0.83 -13.55
C GLY A 358 -28.02 0.41 -12.29
N MET A 359 -28.70 -0.17 -11.31
CA MET A 359 -28.05 -0.64 -10.07
C MET A 359 -26.82 -1.52 -10.40
N VAL A 360 -25.62 -0.97 -10.23
CA VAL A 360 -24.37 -1.73 -10.26
C VAL A 360 -24.11 -2.22 -8.85
N SER A 361 -24.16 -3.54 -8.65
CA SER A 361 -23.81 -4.12 -7.36
C SER A 361 -22.31 -4.03 -7.14
N LEU A 362 -21.91 -3.37 -6.06
CA LEU A 362 -20.52 -3.27 -5.63
C LEU A 362 -20.27 -4.36 -4.58
N LEU A 363 -19.50 -5.38 -4.94
CA LEU A 363 -19.14 -6.47 -4.03
C LEU A 363 -17.69 -6.34 -3.57
N TYR A 364 -17.49 -6.44 -2.26
CA TYR A 364 -16.16 -6.48 -1.65
C TYR A 364 -15.73 -7.94 -1.47
N MET A 365 -14.66 -8.32 -2.15
CA MET A 365 -14.14 -9.68 -2.10
C MET A 365 -13.41 -9.94 -0.76
N PRO A 366 -13.71 -11.05 -0.06
CA PRO A 366 -13.10 -11.35 1.22
C PRO A 366 -11.57 -11.43 1.19
N LEU A 367 -10.95 -11.05 2.31
CA LEU A 367 -9.53 -11.27 2.56
C LEU A 367 -9.19 -12.76 2.63
N TRP A 368 -7.90 -13.08 2.52
CA TRP A 368 -7.47 -14.46 2.59
C TRP A 368 -7.56 -15.00 4.01
N THR A 369 -7.97 -16.26 4.16
CA THR A 369 -7.80 -16.96 5.42
C THR A 369 -6.36 -17.47 5.58
N ARG A 370 -5.91 -17.72 6.82
CA ARG A 370 -4.60 -18.37 7.08
C ARG A 370 -4.42 -19.65 6.27
N LYS A 371 -5.47 -20.50 6.22
CA LYS A 371 -5.45 -21.77 5.50
C LYS A 371 -5.28 -21.58 3.99
N GLU A 372 -5.94 -20.58 3.42
CA GLU A 372 -5.76 -20.22 2.01
C GLU A 372 -4.36 -19.68 1.77
N LEU A 373 -3.85 -18.78 2.62
CA LEU A 373 -2.51 -18.21 2.46
C LEU A 373 -1.43 -19.29 2.49
N LEU A 374 -1.54 -20.27 3.39
CA LEU A 374 -0.61 -21.39 3.48
C LEU A 374 -0.65 -22.27 2.22
N LYS A 375 -1.85 -22.55 1.70
CA LYS A 375 -1.97 -23.26 0.41
C LYS A 375 -1.38 -22.43 -0.72
N GLY A 376 -1.66 -21.12 -0.75
CA GLY A 376 -1.19 -20.17 -1.76
C GLY A 376 0.30 -20.02 -1.78
N LEU A 377 0.92 -20.07 -0.60
CA LEU A 377 2.36 -20.06 -0.46
C LEU A 377 2.99 -21.29 -1.13
N ARG A 378 2.38 -22.48 -1.02
CA ARG A 378 2.90 -23.74 -1.58
C ARG A 378 2.91 -23.77 -3.11
N VAL A 379 2.03 -23.00 -3.76
CA VAL A 379 1.96 -22.93 -5.23
C VAL A 379 2.82 -21.80 -5.83
N GLN A 380 3.42 -20.96 -4.99
CA GLN A 380 4.35 -19.92 -5.47
C GLN A 380 5.62 -20.57 -6.03
N ARG A 381 6.12 -20.06 -7.15
CA ARG A 381 7.38 -20.55 -7.75
C ARG A 381 8.57 -20.51 -6.81
N PHE A 382 8.67 -19.50 -5.95
CA PHE A 382 9.76 -19.37 -4.99
C PHE A 382 9.66 -20.33 -3.80
N TYR A 383 8.53 -21.03 -3.62
CA TYR A 383 8.31 -21.90 -2.46
C TYR A 383 9.33 -23.02 -2.35
N GLN A 384 9.69 -23.65 -3.47
CA GLN A 384 10.68 -24.72 -3.50
C GLN A 384 12.07 -24.23 -3.10
N ASP A 385 12.43 -23.01 -3.50
CA ASP A 385 13.71 -22.40 -3.10
C ASP A 385 13.71 -22.01 -1.63
N LEU A 386 12.59 -21.47 -1.13
CA LEU A 386 12.39 -21.18 0.29
C LEU A 386 12.51 -22.47 1.12
N TRP A 387 11.82 -23.54 0.71
CA TRP A 387 11.86 -24.84 1.34
C TRP A 387 13.30 -25.38 1.44
N LYS A 388 14.01 -25.45 0.31
CA LYS A 388 15.39 -25.94 0.25
C LYS A 388 16.33 -25.12 1.14
N LYS A 389 16.15 -23.79 1.18
CA LYS A 389 16.93 -22.90 2.06
C LYS A 389 16.70 -23.22 3.54
N ILE A 390 15.44 -23.36 3.95
CA ILE A 390 15.10 -23.70 5.35
C ILE A 390 15.60 -25.10 5.68
N GLU A 391 15.38 -26.08 4.81
CA GLU A 391 15.85 -27.46 4.98
C GLU A 391 17.37 -27.53 5.13
N TYR A 392 18.11 -26.77 4.31
CA TYR A 392 19.56 -26.65 4.43
C TYR A 392 19.97 -26.07 5.79
N GLN A 393 19.35 -24.99 6.24
CA GLN A 393 19.68 -24.38 7.54
C GLN A 393 19.36 -25.30 8.73
N VAL A 394 18.24 -26.03 8.66
CA VAL A 394 17.87 -27.05 9.68
C VAL A 394 18.88 -28.20 9.67
N LYS A 395 19.41 -28.61 8.52
CA LYS A 395 20.42 -29.67 8.41
C LYS A 395 21.79 -29.27 8.98
N PHE A 396 22.19 -28.01 8.84
CA PHE A 396 23.56 -27.54 9.11
C PHE A 396 23.67 -26.59 10.32
N HIS A 397 22.77 -26.72 11.30
CA HIS A 397 22.70 -25.92 12.53
C HIS A 397 24.05 -25.31 12.97
N GLY A 398 24.25 -24.02 12.71
CA GLY A 398 25.25 -23.20 13.43
C GLY A 398 26.58 -22.87 12.75
N SER A 399 26.83 -23.19 11.47
CA SER A 399 28.14 -22.88 10.84
C SER A 399 28.09 -22.07 9.53
N LEU A 400 27.03 -21.29 9.29
CA LEU A 400 26.95 -20.42 8.11
C LEU A 400 27.13 -18.95 8.47
N THR A 401 28.39 -18.51 8.49
CA THR A 401 28.77 -17.09 8.40
C THR A 401 28.55 -16.61 6.96
N THR A 402 27.32 -16.32 6.58
CA THR A 402 27.07 -15.60 5.32
C THR A 402 26.82 -14.13 5.64
N ASP A 403 27.54 -13.25 4.92
CA ASP A 403 27.80 -11.87 5.32
C ASP A 403 26.73 -10.84 4.92
N THR A 404 25.66 -11.26 4.25
CA THR A 404 24.61 -10.33 3.82
C THR A 404 23.55 -10.15 4.91
N GLU A 405 23.16 -8.90 5.16
CA GLU A 405 22.13 -8.56 6.16
C GLU A 405 20.80 -9.30 5.91
N ARG A 406 20.42 -9.51 4.63
CA ARG A 406 19.23 -10.30 4.26
C ARG A 406 19.32 -11.75 4.75
N SER A 407 20.49 -12.38 4.66
CA SER A 407 20.69 -13.72 5.19
C SER A 407 20.64 -13.73 6.71
N ARG A 408 21.09 -12.67 7.39
CA ARG A 408 21.06 -12.60 8.86
C ARG A 408 19.65 -12.57 9.44
N ASP A 409 18.74 -11.78 8.89
CA ASP A 409 17.34 -11.73 9.38
C ASP A 409 16.63 -13.06 9.18
N LEU A 410 16.73 -13.64 7.98
CA LEU A 410 16.16 -14.95 7.69
C LEU A 410 16.76 -16.03 8.61
N ASN A 411 18.08 -16.07 8.77
CA ASN A 411 18.75 -17.04 9.64
C ASN A 411 18.33 -16.86 11.10
N HIS A 412 18.23 -15.63 11.60
CA HIS A 412 17.75 -15.36 12.96
C HIS A 412 16.33 -15.89 13.18
N ARG A 413 15.43 -15.69 12.21
CA ARG A 413 14.05 -16.20 12.28
C ARG A 413 14.01 -17.72 12.20
N ILE A 414 14.83 -18.35 11.34
CA ILE A 414 14.96 -19.82 11.29
C ILE A 414 15.45 -20.35 12.64
N CYS A 415 16.48 -19.75 13.22
CA CYS A 415 17.03 -20.16 14.52
C CYS A 415 15.99 -20.03 15.64
N SER A 416 15.28 -18.91 15.72
CA SER A 416 14.23 -18.70 16.73
C SER A 416 13.11 -19.74 16.59
N ALA A 417 12.61 -19.96 15.37
CA ALA A 417 11.56 -20.94 15.13
C ALA A 417 12.04 -22.38 15.41
N SER A 418 13.30 -22.70 15.09
CA SER A 418 13.87 -24.02 15.38
C SER A 418 13.98 -24.29 16.88
N GLN A 419 14.39 -23.29 17.67
CA GLN A 419 14.50 -23.41 19.13
C GLN A 419 13.12 -23.65 19.79
N ASP A 420 12.09 -22.95 19.32
CA ASP A 420 10.72 -23.16 19.80
C ASP A 420 10.25 -24.59 19.51
N ILE A 421 10.52 -25.10 18.31
CA ILE A 421 10.16 -26.47 17.90
C ILE A 421 10.94 -27.52 18.69
N GLU A 422 12.24 -27.31 18.94
CA GLU A 422 13.04 -28.21 19.78
C GLU A 422 12.51 -28.28 21.21
N THR A 423 12.07 -27.14 21.75
CA THR A 423 11.46 -27.06 23.07
C THR A 423 10.14 -27.83 23.12
N GLU A 424 9.28 -27.67 22.12
CA GLU A 424 8.05 -28.46 21.98
C GLU A 424 8.34 -29.96 21.85
N ARG A 425 9.39 -30.33 21.12
CA ARG A 425 9.80 -31.74 20.95
C ARG A 425 10.27 -32.36 22.26
N MET A 426 11.08 -31.65 23.05
CA MET A 426 11.50 -32.12 24.38
C MET A 426 10.32 -32.29 25.34
N ASN A 427 9.26 -31.50 25.16
CA ASN A 427 8.03 -31.62 25.94
C ASN A 427 7.13 -32.78 25.47
N ALA A 428 7.20 -33.15 24.18
CA ALA A 428 6.36 -34.19 23.57
C ALA A 428 6.95 -35.61 23.64
N SER A 429 8.22 -35.78 24.02
CA SER A 429 8.99 -37.04 23.89
C SER A 429 8.62 -38.18 24.87
N ASN A 430 7.36 -38.31 25.28
CA ASN A 430 6.88 -39.40 26.14
C ASN A 430 6.16 -40.55 25.38
N GLY A 431 6.16 -40.59 24.04
CA GLY A 431 5.22 -41.45 23.30
C GLY A 431 5.76 -42.38 22.20
N GLU A 432 6.38 -41.86 21.13
CA GLU A 432 6.59 -42.65 19.90
C GLU A 432 7.89 -42.26 19.17
N GLU A 433 8.66 -43.26 18.71
CA GLU A 433 9.85 -43.06 17.85
C GLU A 433 9.40 -42.65 16.43
N MET A 434 9.35 -41.35 16.16
CA MET A 434 9.13 -40.82 14.80
C MET A 434 10.42 -40.87 13.97
N ASN A 435 10.32 -41.24 12.68
CA ASN A 435 11.47 -41.24 11.76
C ASN A 435 12.12 -39.84 11.67
N ASN A 436 13.45 -39.78 11.70
CA ASN A 436 14.23 -38.54 11.66
C ASN A 436 13.89 -37.65 10.45
N ASP A 437 13.54 -38.23 9.30
CA ASP A 437 13.18 -37.47 8.11
C ASP A 437 11.78 -36.83 8.20
N ASP A 438 10.81 -37.50 8.83
CA ASP A 438 9.50 -36.91 9.11
C ASP A 438 9.61 -35.76 10.10
N ILE A 439 10.52 -35.87 11.08
CA ILE A 439 10.80 -34.80 12.03
C ILE A 439 11.39 -33.59 11.32
N LYS A 440 12.38 -33.78 10.43
CA LYS A 440 12.96 -32.69 9.63
C LYS A 440 11.90 -32.00 8.78
N ARG A 441 11.09 -32.79 8.07
CA ARG A 441 10.01 -32.25 7.22
C ARG A 441 9.02 -31.42 8.03
N ARG A 442 8.52 -31.94 9.16
CA ARG A 442 7.62 -31.18 10.06
C ARG A 442 8.28 -29.93 10.61
N THR A 443 9.58 -29.97 10.92
CA THR A 443 10.33 -28.80 11.37
C THR A 443 10.35 -27.71 10.31
N VAL A 444 10.66 -28.07 9.05
CA VAL A 444 10.63 -27.12 7.92
C VAL A 444 9.22 -26.54 7.71
N GLU A 445 8.19 -27.38 7.75
CA GLU A 445 6.78 -26.94 7.64
C GLU A 445 6.40 -25.96 8.75
N ASN A 446 6.75 -26.26 10.00
CA ASN A 446 6.50 -25.39 11.15
C ASN A 446 7.21 -24.05 11.04
N VAL A 447 8.47 -24.02 10.55
CA VAL A 447 9.21 -22.76 10.32
C VAL A 447 8.50 -21.92 9.24
N ILE A 448 8.05 -22.53 8.15
CA ILE A 448 7.31 -21.84 7.09
C ILE A 448 5.98 -21.29 7.62
N GLU A 449 5.24 -22.09 8.39
CA GLU A 449 4.00 -21.64 9.03
C GLU A 449 4.23 -20.48 9.99
N ARG A 450 5.33 -20.51 10.76
CA ARG A 450 5.69 -19.38 11.62
C ARG A 450 6.03 -18.13 10.81
N PHE A 451 6.73 -18.28 9.68
CA PHE A 451 7.03 -17.13 8.81
C PHE A 451 5.77 -16.51 8.22
N LEU A 452 4.80 -17.36 7.89
CA LEU A 452 3.49 -16.94 7.46
C LEU A 452 2.78 -16.16 8.57
N ASP A 453 2.73 -16.71 9.79
CA ASP A 453 2.08 -16.08 10.94
C ASP A 453 2.72 -14.74 11.32
N ASP A 454 4.05 -14.66 11.35
CA ASP A 454 4.78 -13.40 11.59
C ASP A 454 4.46 -12.35 10.51
N SER A 455 4.40 -12.78 9.24
CA SER A 455 4.11 -11.89 8.11
C SER A 455 2.67 -11.44 8.10
N MET A 456 1.73 -12.30 8.49
CA MET A 456 0.33 -11.95 8.71
C MET A 456 0.18 -10.98 9.90
N GLY A 457 0.92 -11.17 10.99
CA GLY A 457 0.91 -10.22 12.11
C GLY A 457 1.38 -8.81 11.70
N ALA A 458 2.30 -8.73 10.74
CA ALA A 458 2.88 -7.46 10.26
C ALA A 458 2.11 -6.83 9.08
N PHE A 459 1.54 -7.64 8.18
CA PHE A 459 0.99 -7.21 6.89
C PHE A 459 -0.41 -7.80 6.58
N GLU A 460 -1.01 -8.52 7.53
CA GLU A 460 -2.37 -9.10 7.53
C GLU A 460 -2.64 -10.12 6.41
N PHE A 461 -3.76 -10.00 5.69
CA PHE A 461 -4.36 -11.06 4.88
C PHE A 461 -4.34 -10.76 3.37
N SER A 462 -3.47 -9.84 2.94
CA SER A 462 -3.12 -9.63 1.52
C SER A 462 -2.05 -10.63 1.12
N ALA A 463 -2.37 -11.58 0.23
CA ALA A 463 -1.43 -12.61 -0.20
C ALA A 463 -0.13 -12.02 -0.78
N GLN A 464 -0.25 -10.95 -1.58
CA GLN A 464 0.90 -10.27 -2.17
C GLN A 464 1.87 -9.74 -1.09
N ASP A 465 1.35 -9.06 -0.07
CA ASP A 465 2.17 -8.46 0.99
C ASP A 465 2.69 -9.50 1.96
N VAL A 466 1.91 -10.52 2.28
CA VAL A 466 2.33 -11.64 3.12
C VAL A 466 3.48 -12.39 2.46
N TYR A 467 3.34 -12.76 1.19
CA TYR A 467 4.38 -13.48 0.47
C TYR A 467 5.63 -12.63 0.26
N LYS A 468 5.46 -11.34 -0.03
CA LYS A 468 6.58 -10.40 -0.06
C LYS A 468 7.22 -10.23 1.32
N GLY A 469 6.46 -10.26 2.40
CA GLY A 469 6.94 -10.21 3.78
C GLY A 469 7.71 -11.46 4.21
N ILE A 470 7.39 -12.63 3.65
CA ILE A 470 8.17 -13.85 3.84
C ILE A 470 9.50 -13.75 3.09
N MET A 471 9.49 -13.24 1.87
CA MET A 471 10.65 -13.24 0.97
C MET A 471 11.61 -12.07 1.18
N ASP A 472 11.07 -10.88 1.44
CA ASP A 472 11.80 -9.62 1.62
C ASP A 472 11.11 -8.71 2.66
N PRO A 473 11.09 -9.13 3.94
CA PRO A 473 10.46 -8.36 5.01
C PRO A 473 11.08 -6.96 5.17
N ALA A 474 12.39 -6.85 4.95
CA ALA A 474 13.12 -5.60 5.12
C ALA A 474 12.71 -4.55 4.08
N ASP A 475 12.62 -4.93 2.81
CA ASP A 475 12.20 -4.00 1.75
C ASP A 475 10.74 -3.58 1.92
N LEU A 476 9.85 -4.52 2.29
CA LEU A 476 8.45 -4.19 2.55
C LEU A 476 8.30 -3.25 3.76
N ARG A 477 8.99 -3.52 4.88
CA ARG A 477 9.00 -2.62 6.04
C ARG A 477 9.59 -1.25 5.71
N ARG A 478 10.64 -1.18 4.89
CA ARG A 478 11.24 0.08 4.43
C ARG A 478 10.23 0.89 3.60
N SER A 479 9.50 0.23 2.70
CA SER A 479 8.44 0.85 1.90
C SER A 479 7.32 1.41 2.78
N ILE A 480 6.84 0.63 3.74
CA ILE A 480 5.79 1.08 4.68
C ILE A 480 6.30 2.23 5.55
N SER A 481 7.51 2.12 6.08
CA SER A 481 8.13 3.17 6.91
C SER A 481 8.30 4.48 6.13
N LYS A 482 8.66 4.41 4.84
CA LYS A 482 8.75 5.58 3.97
C LYS A 482 7.40 6.31 3.91
N GLN A 483 6.33 5.59 3.62
CA GLN A 483 4.98 6.18 3.52
C GLN A 483 4.47 6.69 4.88
N LEU A 484 4.77 5.98 5.98
CA LEU A 484 4.46 6.45 7.33
C LEU A 484 5.17 7.76 7.68
N ASN A 485 6.40 7.95 7.19
CA ASN A 485 7.15 9.19 7.39
C ASN A 485 6.59 10.36 6.55
N GLU A 486 6.06 10.07 5.37
CA GLU A 486 5.37 11.03 4.49
C GLU A 486 3.96 11.39 5.00
N LEU A 487 3.37 10.53 5.84
CA LEU A 487 2.06 10.74 6.43
C LEU A 487 2.05 11.98 7.34
N ASN A 488 1.08 12.87 7.08
CA ASN A 488 0.65 13.95 7.96
C ASN A 488 -0.86 13.82 8.24
N PHE A 489 -1.42 14.67 9.10
CA PHE A 489 -2.83 14.58 9.49
C PHE A 489 -3.77 14.81 8.30
N ASP A 490 -3.51 15.82 7.48
CA ASP A 490 -4.34 16.15 6.31
C ASP A 490 -4.33 15.00 5.30
N THR A 491 -3.16 14.45 4.98
CA THR A 491 -3.03 13.29 4.08
C THR A 491 -3.72 12.05 4.64
N LEU A 492 -3.70 11.84 5.96
CA LEU A 492 -4.42 10.72 6.58
C LEU A 492 -5.94 10.88 6.46
N VAL A 493 -6.47 12.05 6.83
CA VAL A 493 -7.91 12.33 6.72
C VAL A 493 -8.35 12.23 5.27
N GLU A 494 -7.60 12.83 4.36
CA GLU A 494 -7.83 12.74 2.93
C GLU A 494 -7.84 11.28 2.46
N THR A 495 -6.86 10.47 2.88
CA THR A 495 -6.80 9.04 2.52
C THR A 495 -8.02 8.26 3.01
N ILE A 496 -8.46 8.49 4.26
CA ILE A 496 -9.61 7.77 4.85
C ILE A 496 -10.92 8.23 4.20
N SER A 497 -11.15 9.53 4.07
CA SER A 497 -12.35 10.08 3.42
C SER A 497 -12.46 9.60 1.97
N LYS A 498 -11.33 9.48 1.29
CA LYS A 498 -11.26 8.95 -0.07
C LYS A 498 -11.64 7.47 -0.16
N MET A 499 -11.36 6.66 0.87
CA MET A 499 -11.77 5.25 0.90
C MET A 499 -13.26 5.03 1.17
N GLN A 500 -13.99 6.07 1.59
CA GLN A 500 -15.42 5.93 1.81
C GLN A 500 -16.17 5.79 0.47
N PRO A 501 -17.20 4.94 0.38
CA PRO A 501 -17.91 4.65 -0.88
C PRO A 501 -18.54 5.88 -1.56
N ASP A 502 -18.76 6.96 -0.81
CA ASP A 502 -19.35 8.23 -1.24
C ASP A 502 -18.31 9.23 -1.80
N GLY A 503 -17.01 8.93 -1.69
CA GLY A 503 -15.93 9.81 -2.11
C GLY A 503 -15.75 9.93 -3.62
N THR A 504 -16.16 11.05 -4.21
CA THR A 504 -16.08 11.31 -5.66
C THR A 504 -14.68 11.68 -6.20
N THR A 505 -13.65 11.78 -5.36
CA THR A 505 -12.32 12.28 -5.78
C THR A 505 -11.15 11.61 -5.06
N ILE A 506 -10.40 10.70 -5.73
CA ILE A 506 -9.11 10.18 -5.25
C ILE A 506 -8.00 10.46 -6.27
N THR A 507 -6.81 10.86 -5.82
CA THR A 507 -5.62 11.07 -6.67
C THR A 507 -4.35 10.37 -6.22
N ASP A 508 -4.35 9.58 -5.13
CA ASP A 508 -3.16 8.77 -4.79
C ASP A 508 -3.56 7.44 -4.12
N THR A 509 -3.33 6.34 -4.85
CA THR A 509 -3.64 4.97 -4.45
C THR A 509 -2.53 4.33 -3.62
N SER A 510 -1.33 4.94 -3.56
CA SER A 510 -0.15 4.27 -3.01
C SER A 510 -0.19 4.10 -1.49
N ILE A 511 -0.50 5.18 -0.76
CA ILE A 511 -0.60 5.18 0.72
C ILE A 511 -1.79 4.34 1.15
N SER A 512 -2.91 4.48 0.44
CA SER A 512 -4.18 3.87 0.77
C SER A 512 -4.08 2.33 0.78
N HIS A 513 -3.54 1.73 -0.28
CA HIS A 513 -3.33 0.28 -0.40
C HIS A 513 -2.25 -0.29 0.54
N THR A 514 -1.38 0.55 1.05
CA THR A 514 -0.28 0.12 1.91
C THR A 514 -0.66 0.15 3.38
N LEU A 515 -1.46 1.14 3.80
CA LEU A 515 -1.77 1.36 5.21
C LEU A 515 -3.13 0.80 5.64
N PHE A 516 -4.07 0.66 4.70
CA PHE A 516 -5.45 0.29 5.00
C PHE A 516 -5.92 -0.90 4.17
N VAL A 517 -6.92 -1.57 4.72
CA VAL A 517 -7.65 -2.68 4.12
C VAL A 517 -9.12 -2.30 4.01
N ILE A 518 -9.81 -2.80 2.99
CA ILE A 518 -11.27 -2.70 2.90
C ILE A 518 -11.78 -4.13 3.03
N GLU A 519 -12.53 -4.38 4.09
CA GLU A 519 -13.05 -5.70 4.43
C GLU A 519 -14.56 -5.71 4.29
N ALA A 520 -15.10 -6.81 3.74
CA ALA A 520 -16.54 -7.06 3.75
C ALA A 520 -16.98 -7.43 5.17
N LYS A 521 -17.88 -6.65 5.78
CA LYS A 521 -18.31 -6.83 7.20
C LYS A 521 -18.86 -8.22 7.49
N HIS A 522 -19.42 -8.87 6.48
CA HIS A 522 -20.10 -10.15 6.58
C HIS A 522 -19.49 -11.20 5.64
N ALA A 523 -18.17 -11.20 5.50
CA ALA A 523 -17.44 -12.13 4.63
C ALA A 523 -17.74 -13.63 4.90
N GLY A 524 -18.17 -13.98 6.11
CA GLY A 524 -18.58 -15.34 6.49
C GLY A 524 -20.04 -15.72 6.18
N ASP A 525 -20.86 -14.75 5.75
CA ASP A 525 -22.28 -14.93 5.46
C ASP A 525 -22.54 -15.07 3.94
N SER A 526 -23.81 -14.93 3.51
CA SER A 526 -24.20 -14.90 2.09
C SER A 526 -23.55 -13.73 1.34
N VAL A 527 -23.31 -13.93 0.03
CA VAL A 527 -22.68 -12.94 -0.85
C VAL A 527 -23.47 -11.63 -0.93
N ASP A 528 -24.79 -11.66 -0.72
CA ASP A 528 -25.64 -10.46 -0.66
C ASP A 528 -25.17 -9.46 0.42
N LYS A 529 -24.50 -9.93 1.49
CA LYS A 529 -24.00 -9.06 2.55
C LYS A 529 -22.58 -8.52 2.29
N TRP A 530 -21.97 -8.87 1.15
CA TRP A 530 -20.65 -8.37 0.77
C TRP A 530 -20.71 -6.97 0.14
N GLU A 531 -21.90 -6.37 0.07
CA GLU A 531 -22.10 -4.97 -0.29
C GLU A 531 -21.67 -4.02 0.85
N ASP A 532 -21.70 -4.50 2.10
CA ASP A 532 -21.26 -3.74 3.26
C ASP A 532 -19.76 -3.89 3.49
N SER A 533 -19.04 -2.77 3.47
CA SER A 533 -17.61 -2.73 3.78
C SER A 533 -17.26 -1.87 4.98
N GLN A 534 -16.07 -2.14 5.52
CA GLN A 534 -15.40 -1.31 6.51
C GLN A 534 -13.95 -1.08 6.12
N VAL A 535 -13.45 0.12 6.42
CA VAL A 535 -12.03 0.45 6.28
C VAL A 535 -11.35 0.11 7.60
N GLU A 536 -10.36 -0.77 7.55
CA GLU A 536 -9.51 -1.10 8.69
C GLU A 536 -8.04 -0.79 8.39
N PHE A 537 -7.21 -0.81 9.44
CA PHE A 537 -5.76 -0.78 9.26
C PHE A 537 -5.30 -2.13 8.74
N LYS A 538 -4.36 -2.12 7.80
CA LYS A 538 -3.83 -3.34 7.18
C LYS A 538 -3.06 -4.25 8.14
N SER A 539 -2.79 -3.85 9.37
CA SER A 539 -2.34 -4.76 10.43
C SER A 539 -2.30 -4.04 11.78
N CYS A 540 -2.28 -4.81 12.87
CA CYS A 540 -2.02 -4.26 14.21
C CYS A 540 -0.67 -3.54 14.30
N TRP A 541 0.35 -4.03 13.58
CA TRP A 541 1.66 -3.37 13.53
C TRP A 541 1.55 -2.00 12.82
N ILE A 542 0.95 -1.94 11.64
CA ILE A 542 0.73 -0.70 10.88
C ILE A 542 -0.10 0.29 11.70
N LYS A 543 -1.20 -0.17 12.32
CA LYS A 543 -2.01 0.63 13.24
C LYS A 543 -1.17 1.25 14.34
N THR A 544 -0.33 0.44 14.99
CA THR A 544 0.57 0.93 16.06
C THR A 544 1.52 2.00 15.54
N GLN A 545 2.14 1.78 14.37
CA GLN A 545 3.04 2.75 13.76
C GLN A 545 2.33 4.05 13.38
N ILE A 546 1.11 3.99 12.83
CA ILE A 546 0.30 5.17 12.51
C ILE A 546 -0.07 5.94 13.78
N LEU A 547 -0.52 5.25 14.82
CA LEU A 547 -0.85 5.90 16.10
C LEU A 547 0.38 6.57 16.71
N GLU A 548 1.53 5.91 16.72
CA GLU A 548 2.79 6.52 17.19
C GLU A 548 3.22 7.71 16.33
N ARG A 549 2.99 7.66 15.01
CA ARG A 549 3.25 8.77 14.10
C ARG A 549 2.30 9.93 14.35
N LEU A 550 1.02 9.67 14.59
CA LEU A 550 0.04 10.70 14.93
C LEU A 550 0.37 11.37 16.25
N ASP A 551 0.74 10.59 17.27
CA ASP A 551 1.21 11.13 18.55
C ASP A 551 2.43 12.05 18.34
N PHE A 552 3.38 11.63 17.50
CA PHE A 552 4.54 12.43 17.14
C PHE A 552 4.16 13.72 16.42
N LEU A 553 3.28 13.65 15.41
CA LEU A 553 2.84 14.82 14.64
C LEU A 553 2.08 15.83 15.51
N GLN A 554 1.20 15.35 16.39
CA GLN A 554 0.53 16.17 17.39
C GLN A 554 1.56 16.91 18.26
N ASN A 555 2.61 16.22 18.72
CA ASN A 555 3.67 16.85 19.51
C ASN A 555 4.47 17.88 18.71
N VAL A 556 4.74 17.63 17.41
CA VAL A 556 5.39 18.60 16.51
C VAL A 556 4.53 19.85 16.33
N ASP A 557 3.22 19.68 16.12
CA ASP A 557 2.31 20.81 15.92
C ASP A 557 2.08 21.59 17.21
N LEU A 558 1.95 20.91 18.36
CA LEU A 558 1.97 21.56 19.67
C LEU A 558 3.25 22.38 19.85
N MET A 559 4.42 21.86 19.45
CA MET A 559 5.68 22.61 19.51
C MET A 559 5.71 23.82 18.57
N LYS A 560 5.13 23.72 17.37
CA LYS A 560 5.00 24.89 16.48
C LYS A 560 4.13 25.98 17.12
N ILE A 561 2.99 25.59 17.71
CA ILE A 561 2.10 26.50 18.43
C ILE A 561 2.83 27.15 19.60
N LEU A 562 3.55 26.35 20.43
CA LEU A 562 4.34 26.85 21.55
C LEU A 562 5.41 27.86 21.12
N ASN A 563 6.08 27.60 20.01
CA ASN A 563 7.09 28.50 19.46
C ASN A 563 6.48 29.78 18.91
N HIS A 564 5.28 29.71 18.31
CA HIS A 564 4.60 30.87 17.75
C HIS A 564 4.11 31.85 18.82
N PHE A 565 3.55 31.34 19.92
CA PHE A 565 3.07 32.17 21.04
C PHE A 565 4.17 32.54 22.06
N LYS A 566 5.41 32.12 21.80
CA LYS A 566 6.55 32.43 22.67
C LYS A 566 6.81 33.94 22.70
N GLY A 567 6.69 34.55 23.88
CA GLY A 567 6.88 35.98 24.08
C GLY A 567 5.63 36.84 23.87
N VAL A 568 4.49 36.24 23.53
CA VAL A 568 3.21 36.92 23.41
C VAL A 568 2.51 36.91 24.77
N SER A 569 2.65 37.99 25.54
CA SER A 569 2.20 38.06 26.95
C SER A 569 0.71 37.77 27.14
N PHE A 570 -0.16 38.25 26.25
CA PHE A 570 -1.61 38.00 26.32
C PHE A 570 -2.01 36.55 26.01
N ALA A 571 -1.13 35.79 25.33
CA ALA A 571 -1.35 34.38 25.01
C ALA A 571 -0.69 33.44 26.03
N ALA A 572 -0.12 33.96 27.13
CA ALA A 572 0.64 33.16 28.10
C ALA A 572 -0.16 32.00 28.70
N SER A 573 -1.45 32.21 29.02
CA SER A 573 -2.34 31.16 29.55
C SER A 573 -2.59 30.05 28.53
N PHE A 574 -2.88 30.42 27.27
CA PHE A 574 -3.05 29.46 26.18
C PHE A 574 -1.75 28.67 25.92
N ASN A 575 -0.61 29.37 25.90
CA ASN A 575 0.70 28.75 25.75
C ASN A 575 1.02 27.77 26.89
N GLY A 576 0.60 28.10 28.12
CA GLY A 576 0.65 27.20 29.28
C GLY A 576 -0.15 25.92 29.05
N TRP A 577 -1.39 26.02 28.59
CA TRP A 577 -2.25 24.85 28.33
C TRP A 577 -1.71 23.95 27.22
N VAL A 578 -1.23 24.54 26.11
CA VAL A 578 -0.59 23.79 25.03
C VAL A 578 0.66 23.07 25.55
N TYR A 579 1.43 23.73 26.41
CA TYR A 579 2.66 23.16 26.97
C TYR A 579 2.38 22.01 27.92
N GLU A 580 1.39 22.16 28.80
CA GLU A 580 0.94 21.10 29.69
C GLU A 580 0.59 19.85 28.89
N ARG A 581 -0.18 19.99 27.81
CA ARG A 581 -0.54 18.85 26.97
C ARG A 581 0.67 18.19 26.31
N TYR A 582 1.58 18.99 25.79
CA TYR A 582 2.85 18.51 25.20
C TYR A 582 3.71 17.76 26.23
N ALA A 583 3.86 18.31 27.43
CA ALA A 583 4.66 17.72 28.50
C ALA A 583 4.03 16.41 29.02
N ILE A 584 2.69 16.37 29.19
CA ILE A 584 1.97 15.13 29.53
C ILE A 584 2.27 14.03 28.52
N ASN A 585 2.10 14.32 27.22
CA ASN A 585 2.32 13.34 26.16
C ASN A 585 3.76 12.78 26.17
N ILE A 586 4.76 13.64 26.40
CA ILE A 586 6.16 13.21 26.47
C ILE A 586 6.40 12.33 27.69
N LEU A 587 5.99 12.79 28.87
CA LEU A 587 6.26 12.09 30.12
C LEU A 587 5.52 10.75 30.22
N SER A 588 4.30 10.65 29.66
CA SER A 588 3.53 9.40 29.65
C SER A 588 4.04 8.40 28.61
N SER A 589 4.68 8.86 27.53
CA SER A 589 5.13 7.99 26.43
C SER A 589 6.21 6.98 26.83
N GLY A 590 6.97 7.25 27.90
CA GLY A 590 8.15 6.47 28.29
C GLY A 590 9.29 6.52 27.27
N LYS A 591 9.19 7.36 26.22
CA LYS A 591 10.28 7.58 25.26
C LYS A 591 11.30 8.53 25.89
N ASP A 592 12.59 8.23 25.72
CA ASP A 592 13.68 9.08 26.23
C ASP A 592 13.84 10.36 25.37
N GLN A 593 12.81 11.22 25.42
CA GLN A 593 12.82 12.56 24.84
C GLN A 593 13.20 13.62 25.87
N SER A 594 14.00 13.22 26.87
CA SER A 594 14.50 14.03 27.98
C SER A 594 15.23 15.31 27.55
N SER A 595 15.57 15.45 26.26
CA SER A 595 16.15 16.66 25.70
C SER A 595 15.20 17.87 25.62
N SER A 596 13.87 17.65 25.66
CA SER A 596 12.85 18.69 25.40
C SER A 596 12.25 19.34 26.66
N LEU A 597 12.19 18.62 27.78
CA LEU A 597 11.67 19.11 29.06
C LEU A 597 12.83 19.38 30.04
N ILE A 598 12.86 20.56 30.65
CA ILE A 598 13.85 20.86 31.70
C ILE A 598 13.22 20.56 33.07
N PRO A 599 13.81 19.69 33.92
CA PRO A 599 13.41 19.58 35.31
C PRO A 599 13.84 20.85 36.08
N MET A 600 12.94 21.44 36.84
CA MET A 600 13.27 22.50 37.80
C MET A 600 13.49 21.90 39.18
N ALA A 601 14.50 22.38 39.90
CA ALA A 601 14.81 21.91 41.24
C ALA A 601 14.17 22.80 42.31
N CYS A 602 13.78 22.16 43.42
CA CYS A 602 13.38 22.89 44.62
C CYS A 602 14.61 23.60 45.20
N LYS A 603 14.49 24.88 45.57
CA LYS A 603 15.54 25.58 46.32
C LYS A 603 15.66 24.93 47.71
N GLU A 604 16.77 24.22 47.98
CA GLU A 604 16.96 23.36 49.17
C GLU A 604 17.00 24.10 50.52
N ASN A 605 16.94 25.44 50.56
CA ASN A 605 17.13 26.21 51.79
C ASN A 605 15.85 26.67 52.50
N CYS A 606 14.68 26.10 52.19
CA CYS A 606 13.43 26.45 52.86
C CYS A 606 13.18 25.51 54.06
N SER A 607 13.96 25.67 55.14
CA SER A 607 13.76 24.94 56.41
C SER A 607 12.57 25.45 57.24
N GLY A 608 11.83 26.45 56.74
CA GLY A 608 10.59 26.98 57.33
C GLY A 608 9.36 26.56 56.53
N THR A 609 8.28 26.23 57.24
CA THR A 609 7.09 25.48 56.79
C THR A 609 6.20 26.11 55.71
N GLU A 610 6.49 27.27 55.14
CA GLU A 610 5.40 28.04 54.50
C GLU A 610 5.48 28.26 52.99
N THR A 611 6.59 28.03 52.29
CA THR A 611 6.56 28.07 50.82
C THR A 611 7.80 27.41 50.20
N ARG A 612 7.60 26.43 49.32
CA ARG A 612 8.67 25.87 48.49
C ARG A 612 8.73 26.65 47.18
N SER A 613 9.84 27.33 46.89
CA SER A 613 10.07 27.94 45.57
C SER A 613 10.88 26.98 44.68
N PHE A 614 10.51 26.87 43.41
CA PHE A 614 11.22 26.07 42.41
C PHE A 614 11.90 27.00 41.39
N THR A 615 13.13 26.66 40.97
CA THR A 615 13.89 27.43 39.97
C THR A 615 14.46 26.50 38.90
N VAL A 616 14.44 26.95 37.63
CA VAL A 616 14.98 26.19 36.49
C VAL A 616 16.46 25.93 36.72
N GLN A 617 16.90 24.67 36.63
CA GLN A 617 18.32 24.35 36.68
C GLN A 617 19.00 24.82 35.40
N SER A 618 20.04 25.65 35.52
CA SER A 618 20.73 26.30 34.39
C SER A 618 21.65 25.37 33.58
N GLY A 619 21.61 24.06 33.78
CA GLY A 619 22.50 23.11 33.10
C GLY A 619 21.93 21.70 33.07
N PRO A 620 22.46 20.82 32.18
CA PRO A 620 22.19 19.40 32.25
C PRO A 620 22.66 18.93 33.64
N ALA A 621 21.74 18.47 34.46
CA ALA A 621 22.11 17.90 35.75
C ALA A 621 23.11 16.78 35.48
N ASN A 622 24.29 16.83 36.12
CA ASN A 622 25.23 15.70 36.10
C ASN A 622 24.68 14.47 36.87
N GLY A 623 23.45 14.56 37.41
CA GLY A 623 22.67 13.42 37.87
C GLY A 623 21.81 12.92 36.71
N GLY A 624 21.84 11.61 36.46
CA GLY A 624 21.04 10.94 35.42
C GLY A 624 19.59 11.42 35.40
N ASN A 625 18.93 11.26 34.24
CA ASN A 625 17.56 11.71 34.02
C ASN A 625 16.72 11.36 35.27
N PRO A 626 16.14 12.34 36.01
CA PRO A 626 15.39 12.02 37.22
C PRO A 626 14.26 11.01 36.94
N PHE A 627 13.87 10.88 35.67
CA PHE A 627 12.91 9.96 35.13
C PHE A 627 13.48 8.66 34.52
N GLU A 628 14.70 8.24 34.87
CA GLU A 628 15.47 7.10 34.32
C GLU A 628 14.73 5.73 34.24
N HIS A 629 13.52 5.62 34.77
CA HIS A 629 12.72 4.39 34.79
C HIS A 629 11.28 4.56 34.30
N HIS A 630 10.97 5.61 33.52
CA HIS A 630 9.61 5.75 32.99
C HIS A 630 9.30 4.71 31.92
N ARG A 631 8.50 3.74 32.33
CA ARG A 631 7.75 2.87 31.42
C ARG A 631 6.66 3.70 30.75
N LYS A 632 6.27 3.32 29.53
CA LYS A 632 5.06 3.84 28.90
C LYS A 632 3.88 3.67 29.86
N GLN A 633 3.21 4.77 30.18
CA GLN A 633 2.06 4.82 31.08
C GLN A 633 0.83 5.27 30.29
N GLU A 634 -0.30 4.63 30.55
CA GLU A 634 -1.58 5.05 30.00
C GLU A 634 -2.07 6.31 30.72
N ILE A 635 -2.62 7.28 30.00
CA ILE A 635 -3.12 8.51 30.63
C ILE A 635 -4.47 8.22 31.29
N ALA A 636 -4.54 8.37 32.61
CA ALA A 636 -5.78 8.23 33.38
C ALA A 636 -6.24 9.59 33.91
N TYR A 637 -7.52 9.89 33.71
CA TYR A 637 -8.12 11.12 34.21
C TYR A 637 -8.72 10.91 35.61
N PHE A 638 -8.59 11.92 36.49
CA PHE A 638 -9.25 11.92 37.80
C PHE A 638 -10.10 13.20 38.01
N PRO A 639 -11.29 13.07 38.64
CA PRO A 639 -12.20 14.19 38.81
C PRO A 639 -11.67 15.22 39.82
N ASN A 640 -11.90 16.50 39.52
CA ASN A 640 -11.32 17.60 40.29
C ASN A 640 -11.89 17.76 41.70
N LYS A 641 -13.13 17.30 41.95
CA LYS A 641 -13.82 17.50 43.25
C LYS A 641 -13.40 16.50 44.31
N SER A 642 -12.99 15.30 43.91
CA SER A 642 -12.51 14.28 44.84
C SER A 642 -11.62 13.29 44.12
N PHE A 643 -10.42 13.05 44.63
CA PHE A 643 -9.57 11.96 44.15
C PHE A 643 -10.15 10.64 44.66
N LYS A 644 -11.26 10.18 44.05
CA LYS A 644 -11.83 8.85 44.24
C LYS A 644 -11.35 7.99 43.07
N VAL A 645 -10.40 7.11 43.37
CA VAL A 645 -9.87 6.14 42.40
C VAL A 645 -10.42 4.83 42.89
N ASP A 646 -11.10 4.11 42.01
CA ASP A 646 -11.62 2.78 42.29
C ASP A 646 -10.48 1.87 42.78
N ASP A 647 -10.76 0.99 43.74
CA ASP A 647 -9.80 0.06 44.30
C ASP A 647 -9.22 -0.88 43.23
N ASP A 648 -9.95 -1.15 42.15
CA ASP A 648 -9.43 -1.90 41.01
C ASP A 648 -8.40 -1.11 40.19
N ARG A 649 -8.61 0.20 39.99
CA ARG A 649 -7.60 1.06 39.36
C ARG A 649 -6.36 1.28 40.23
N LEU A 650 -6.47 1.09 41.56
CA LEU A 650 -5.32 1.10 42.47
C LEU A 650 -4.39 -0.12 42.29
N LYS A 651 -4.87 -1.25 41.77
CA LYS A 651 -4.00 -2.40 41.46
C LYS A 651 -3.06 -2.08 40.29
N SER A 652 -3.52 -1.27 39.34
CA SER A 652 -2.77 -0.77 38.18
C SER A 652 -2.19 0.64 38.40
N PHE A 653 -2.05 1.10 39.64
CA PHE A 653 -1.63 2.48 39.93
C PHE A 653 -0.27 2.89 39.32
N ARG A 654 0.61 1.91 39.06
CA ARG A 654 1.92 2.07 38.42
C ARG A 654 1.86 2.18 36.89
N GLU A 655 0.76 1.73 36.29
CA GLU A 655 0.57 1.64 34.83
C GLU A 655 0.00 2.94 34.26
N TYR A 656 -0.44 3.85 35.13
CA TYR A 656 -1.11 5.09 34.75
C TYR A 656 -0.28 6.34 35.03
N PHE A 657 -0.39 7.28 34.10
CA PHE A 657 0.01 8.67 34.23
C PHE A 657 -1.25 9.49 34.52
N TRP A 658 -1.38 10.00 35.73
CA TRP A 658 -2.63 10.58 36.21
C TRP A 658 -2.68 12.08 35.96
N THR A 659 -3.73 12.54 35.28
CA THR A 659 -3.99 13.95 34.96
C THR A 659 -5.40 14.34 35.44
N PRO A 660 -5.64 15.56 35.93
CA PRO A 660 -6.98 15.98 36.32
C PRO A 660 -7.89 16.09 35.08
N GLU A 661 -9.18 15.79 35.23
CA GLU A 661 -10.18 15.98 34.15
C GLU A 661 -10.29 17.43 33.67
N PHE A 662 -9.97 18.40 34.53
CA PHE A 662 -10.01 19.82 34.20
C PHE A 662 -8.63 20.45 34.40
N ILE A 663 -8.22 21.21 33.40
CA ILE A 663 -6.98 21.99 33.34
C ILE A 663 -7.02 23.09 34.42
N ASN A 664 -5.85 23.43 34.99
CA ASN A 664 -5.65 24.38 36.11
C ASN A 664 -5.94 23.84 37.52
N ASN A 665 -5.45 22.65 37.87
CA ASN A 665 -5.37 22.28 39.28
C ASN A 665 -4.28 23.15 39.96
N PRO A 666 -4.59 23.91 41.03
CA PRO A 666 -3.71 24.95 41.57
C PRO A 666 -2.40 24.46 42.23
N LEU A 667 -2.05 23.18 42.14
CA LEU A 667 -0.82 22.65 42.74
C LEU A 667 0.02 21.74 41.85
N PHE A 668 -0.61 20.97 40.97
CA PHE A 668 0.08 20.06 40.07
C PHE A 668 -0.83 19.70 38.90
N ASP A 669 -0.23 19.46 37.75
CA ASP A 669 -0.91 19.20 36.48
C ASP A 669 -0.98 17.71 36.17
N ALA A 670 -0.06 16.92 36.73
CA ALA A 670 -0.12 15.47 36.67
C ALA A 670 0.62 14.82 37.84
N PHE A 671 0.47 13.51 38.00
CA PHE A 671 1.37 12.72 38.83
C PHE A 671 1.51 11.28 38.31
N CYS A 672 2.58 10.61 38.70
CA CYS A 672 2.74 9.18 38.48
C CYS A 672 3.41 8.53 39.71
N VAL A 673 3.30 7.20 39.81
CA VAL A 673 3.83 6.46 40.96
C VAL A 673 4.72 5.32 40.51
N ASN A 674 5.96 5.32 41.00
CA ASN A 674 6.92 4.26 40.81
C ASN A 674 7.13 3.49 42.13
N PHE A 675 7.55 2.23 42.04
CA PHE A 675 7.90 1.42 43.19
C PHE A 675 9.37 1.03 43.13
N LYS A 676 10.17 1.51 44.08
CA LYS A 676 11.60 1.16 44.19
C LYS A 676 11.77 0.03 45.18
N LEU A 677 12.39 -1.07 44.76
CA LEU A 677 12.77 -2.16 45.64
C LEU A 677 14.18 -1.91 46.19
N VAL A 678 14.32 -1.78 47.51
CA VAL A 678 15.62 -1.71 48.20
C VAL A 678 15.67 -2.82 49.23
N GLY A 679 16.49 -3.83 48.96
CA GLY A 679 16.48 -5.09 49.70
C GLY A 679 15.10 -5.76 49.60
N ASN A 680 14.48 -6.01 50.75
CA ASN A 680 13.14 -6.61 50.84
C ASN A 680 12.03 -5.58 51.14
N THR A 681 12.30 -4.29 50.88
CA THR A 681 11.35 -3.21 51.15
C THR A 681 10.98 -2.48 49.86
N VAL A 682 9.69 -2.34 49.58
CA VAL A 682 9.14 -1.59 48.44
C VAL A 682 8.83 -0.16 48.89
N TYR A 683 9.49 0.81 48.27
CA TYR A 683 9.30 2.24 48.52
C TYR A 683 8.45 2.85 47.40
N PRO A 684 7.23 3.35 47.70
CA PRO A 684 6.45 4.12 46.74
C PRO A 684 7.11 5.48 46.52
N VAL A 685 7.34 5.84 45.26
CA VAL A 685 7.86 7.14 44.83
C VAL A 685 6.77 7.82 44.03
N VAL A 686 6.14 8.84 44.63
CA VAL A 686 5.11 9.67 43.99
C VAL A 686 5.79 10.86 43.32
N TRP A 687 5.67 10.95 42.01
CA TRP A 687 6.13 12.07 41.21
C TRP A 687 4.98 13.04 41.01
N ILE A 688 5.08 14.22 41.61
CA ILE A 688 4.13 15.31 41.43
C ILE A 688 4.69 16.21 40.33
N LEU A 689 3.94 16.34 39.25
CA LEU A 689 4.34 17.02 38.03
C LEU A 689 3.59 18.33 37.94
N GLN A 690 4.34 19.40 37.81
CA GLN A 690 3.81 20.72 37.56
C GLN A 690 4.43 21.23 36.26
N MET A 691 3.65 21.83 35.39
CA MET A 691 4.00 22.15 34.02
C MET A 691 3.69 23.61 33.82
N THR A 692 4.73 24.42 33.66
CA THR A 692 4.55 25.86 33.52
C THR A 692 5.49 26.44 32.48
N VAL A 693 5.02 27.49 31.83
CA VAL A 693 5.84 28.36 30.97
C VAL A 693 6.47 29.51 31.77
N SER A 694 6.09 29.69 33.04
CA SER A 694 6.65 30.68 33.96
C SER A 694 8.01 30.23 34.50
N SER A 695 8.91 31.18 34.79
CA SER A 695 10.16 30.89 35.50
C SER A 695 9.97 30.63 37.00
N GLU A 696 8.82 31.02 37.55
CA GLU A 696 8.48 30.94 38.97
C GLU A 696 7.04 30.46 39.16
N HIS A 697 6.80 29.65 40.18
CA HIS A 697 5.46 29.19 40.55
C HIS A 697 5.31 29.12 42.08
N GLY A 698 4.23 29.73 42.60
CA GLY A 698 3.82 29.60 44.01
C GLY A 698 2.83 28.44 44.20
N GLY A 699 3.08 27.52 45.14
CA GLY A 699 2.14 26.43 45.45
C GLY A 699 0.85 26.92 46.15
N SER A 700 -0.06 25.98 46.47
CA SER A 700 -1.35 26.24 47.13
C SER A 700 -1.63 25.26 48.28
N ASP A 701 -1.97 25.71 49.48
CA ASP A 701 -2.18 24.81 50.63
C ASP A 701 -3.19 23.67 50.38
N LYS A 702 -4.22 23.93 49.57
CA LYS A 702 -5.26 22.95 49.22
C LYS A 702 -4.74 21.75 48.42
N GLY A 703 -3.65 21.90 47.67
CA GLY A 703 -3.10 20.79 46.90
C GLY A 703 -2.28 19.81 47.74
N TYR A 704 -1.71 20.24 48.88
CA TYR A 704 -0.98 19.34 49.77
C TYR A 704 -1.89 18.26 50.38
N GLU A 705 -3.15 18.58 50.67
CA GLU A 705 -4.14 17.59 51.10
C GLU A 705 -4.41 16.52 50.01
N ARG A 706 -4.41 16.92 48.73
CA ARG A 706 -4.52 15.98 47.61
C ARG A 706 -3.30 15.08 47.52
N ILE A 707 -2.09 15.64 47.67
CA ILE A 707 -0.85 14.85 47.68
C ILE A 707 -0.87 13.83 48.82
N LYS A 708 -1.30 14.21 50.03
CA LYS A 708 -1.46 13.26 51.15
C LYS A 708 -2.42 12.12 50.79
N SER A 709 -3.53 12.42 50.11
CA SER A 709 -4.46 11.39 49.62
C SER A 709 -3.79 10.45 48.59
N ILE A 710 -3.03 11.00 47.64
CA ILE A 710 -2.27 10.23 46.65
C ILE A 710 -1.22 9.34 47.34
N MET A 711 -0.49 9.86 48.34
CA MET A 711 0.50 9.09 49.10
C MET A 711 -0.14 7.93 49.88
N ALA A 712 -1.29 8.16 50.51
CA ALA A 712 -2.04 7.11 51.21
C ALA A 712 -2.43 5.98 50.26
N LYS A 713 -2.89 6.33 49.05
CA LYS A 713 -3.24 5.38 48.00
C LYS A 713 -2.03 4.66 47.40
N ALA A 714 -0.92 5.36 47.17
CA ALA A 714 0.33 4.77 46.73
C ALA A 714 0.86 3.75 47.76
N THR A 715 0.71 4.04 49.06
CA THR A 715 1.03 3.11 50.15
C THR A 715 0.12 1.88 50.11
N LYS A 716 -1.20 2.08 49.93
CA LYS A 716 -2.17 0.98 49.81
C LYS A 716 -1.83 0.09 48.61
N ALA A 717 -1.60 0.68 47.44
CA ALA A 717 -1.23 -0.02 46.22
C ALA A 717 0.07 -0.83 46.40
N ALA A 718 1.09 -0.24 47.02
CA ALA A 718 2.34 -0.95 47.30
C ALA A 718 2.14 -2.18 48.19
N ARG A 719 1.28 -2.10 49.21
CA ARG A 719 0.92 -3.25 50.07
C ARG A 719 0.23 -4.36 49.28
N THR A 720 -0.63 -4.00 48.33
CA THR A 720 -1.32 -4.97 47.48
C THR A 720 -0.38 -5.63 46.47
N THR A 721 0.64 -4.92 45.99
CA THR A 721 1.61 -5.44 45.01
C THR A 721 2.77 -6.21 45.65
N THR A 722 3.09 -5.97 46.92
CA THR A 722 4.17 -6.67 47.62
C THR A 722 3.86 -8.15 47.83
N LYS A 723 4.84 -9.03 47.59
CA LYS A 723 4.77 -10.44 48.01
C LYS A 723 4.72 -10.51 49.54
N GLU A 724 4.14 -11.57 50.13
CA GLU A 724 3.93 -11.72 51.58
C GLU A 724 5.15 -11.42 52.48
N LYS A 725 6.37 -11.56 51.95
CA LYS A 725 7.62 -11.30 52.69
C LYS A 725 8.13 -9.87 52.57
N GLN A 726 7.65 -9.06 51.63
CA GLN A 726 8.16 -7.71 51.38
C GLN A 726 7.54 -6.69 52.34
N LYS A 727 8.36 -5.79 52.88
CA LYS A 727 7.90 -4.64 53.69
C LYS A 727 7.56 -3.46 52.78
N VAL A 728 6.62 -2.61 53.17
CA VAL A 728 6.37 -1.33 52.48
C VAL A 728 7.09 -0.22 53.23
N GLY A 729 7.99 0.48 52.52
CA GLY A 729 8.75 1.60 53.03
C GLY A 729 7.94 2.90 53.08
N LYS A 730 8.58 3.97 53.57
CA LYS A 730 7.99 5.31 53.56
C LYS A 730 7.80 5.80 52.13
N VAL A 731 6.67 6.45 51.85
CA VAL A 731 6.43 7.10 50.55
C VAL A 731 7.41 8.25 50.37
N GLU A 732 8.13 8.25 49.27
CA GLU A 732 8.96 9.35 48.78
C GLU A 732 8.10 10.21 47.85
N VAL A 733 8.09 11.54 48.04
CA VAL A 733 7.41 12.47 47.13
C VAL A 733 8.47 13.31 46.44
N LYS A 734 8.48 13.24 45.11
CA LYS A 734 9.35 14.04 44.26
C LYS A 734 8.51 15.04 43.49
N TYR A 735 8.92 16.30 43.53
CA TYR A 735 8.27 17.36 42.77
C TYR A 735 9.13 17.62 41.54
N VAL A 736 8.49 17.58 40.37
CA VAL A 736 9.14 17.93 39.11
C VAL A 736 8.32 19.02 38.47
N LEU A 737 8.92 20.18 38.35
CA LEU A 737 8.38 21.26 37.56
C LEU A 737 9.05 21.17 36.19
N THR A 738 8.28 21.03 35.13
CA THR A 738 8.81 21.02 33.76
C THR A 738 8.60 22.39 33.14
N ALA A 739 9.64 22.92 32.49
CA ALA A 739 9.55 24.13 31.68
C ALA A 739 10.02 23.86 30.24
N VAL A 740 9.48 24.62 29.27
CA VAL A 740 9.92 24.58 27.87
C VAL A 740 11.39 24.98 27.81
N ARG A 741 12.24 24.12 27.25
CA ARG A 741 13.65 24.48 27.00
C ARG A 741 13.69 25.70 26.08
N LYS A 742 14.32 26.81 26.53
CA LYS A 742 14.63 27.95 25.67
C LYS A 742 15.60 27.46 24.57
N TYR A 743 15.08 26.98 23.45
CA TYR A 743 15.89 26.77 22.24
C TYR A 743 16.40 28.14 21.80
N TRP A 744 17.68 28.40 22.02
CA TRP A 744 18.39 29.56 21.50
C TRP A 744 19.20 29.24 20.23
N PHE A 745 19.28 27.97 19.79
CA PHE A 745 20.30 27.57 18.82
C PHE A 745 19.85 26.79 17.56
N CYS A 746 18.67 26.14 17.50
CA CYS A 746 18.35 25.25 16.37
C CYS A 746 17.55 25.89 15.20
N LEU A 747 16.96 27.08 15.37
CA LEU A 747 16.08 27.67 14.34
C LEU A 747 16.81 28.44 13.22
N ALA A 748 18.11 28.69 13.36
CA ALA A 748 18.91 29.35 12.33
C ALA A 748 19.17 28.45 11.09
N GLN A 749 18.91 27.14 11.16
CA GLN A 749 19.11 26.22 10.02
C GLN A 749 17.82 25.82 9.28
N MET A 750 16.62 26.04 9.84
CA MET A 750 15.36 25.59 9.22
C MET A 750 14.51 26.71 8.59
N SER A 751 14.92 27.97 8.69
CA SER A 751 14.10 29.13 8.28
C SER A 751 14.29 29.61 6.83
N ASN A 752 15.12 28.95 6.01
CA ASN A 752 15.39 29.41 4.63
C ASN A 752 14.48 28.81 3.54
N ALA A 753 13.43 28.07 3.87
CA ALA A 753 12.49 27.58 2.86
C ALA A 753 11.11 27.32 3.46
N VAL A 754 10.25 28.33 3.57
CA VAL A 754 8.85 28.31 3.08
C VAL A 754 8.29 29.75 3.18
N SER A 755 7.81 30.33 2.07
CA SER A 755 6.91 31.49 2.13
C SER A 755 5.47 31.00 2.26
N PHE A 756 4.75 31.45 3.29
CA PHE A 756 3.30 31.20 3.39
C PHE A 756 2.54 32.51 3.34
N SER A 757 1.59 32.60 2.41
CA SER A 757 0.53 33.61 2.37
C SER A 757 -0.67 33.12 3.18
N PHE A 758 -1.19 33.93 4.11
CA PHE A 758 -2.42 33.64 4.83
C PHE A 758 -3.63 34.41 4.28
N PHE A 759 -4.79 33.77 4.47
CA PHE A 759 -6.12 34.17 4.06
C PHE A 759 -6.46 35.63 4.41
N SER A 760 -7.12 36.31 3.48
CA SER A 760 -7.60 37.68 3.68
C SER A 760 -8.73 37.74 4.72
N LYS A 761 -8.89 38.88 5.38
CA LYS A 761 -9.97 39.20 6.34
C LYS A 761 -11.38 38.80 5.83
N LYS A 762 -11.59 38.82 4.51
CA LYS A 762 -12.83 38.39 3.83
C LYS A 762 -13.09 36.88 3.92
N GLN A 763 -12.04 36.06 3.93
CA GLN A 763 -12.16 34.60 4.00
C GLN A 763 -12.49 34.14 5.44
N LEU A 764 -12.01 34.85 6.46
CA LEU A 764 -12.38 34.61 7.86
C LEU A 764 -13.83 35.02 8.17
N GLN A 765 -14.35 36.07 7.54
CA GLN A 765 -15.76 36.46 7.69
C GLN A 765 -16.73 35.47 7.03
N LYS A 766 -16.30 34.76 5.98
CA LYS A 766 -17.13 33.75 5.31
C LYS A 766 -17.25 32.47 6.15
N LEU A 767 -16.17 32.05 6.82
CA LEU A 767 -16.17 30.94 7.77
C LEU A 767 -17.05 31.21 9.01
N GLY A 768 -17.18 32.46 9.46
CA GLY A 768 -18.06 32.81 10.59
C GLY A 768 -19.56 32.72 10.29
N ALA A 769 -19.97 32.80 9.02
CA ALA A 769 -21.38 32.76 8.62
C ALA A 769 -21.90 31.32 8.45
N ASP A 770 -21.06 30.37 8.04
CA ASP A 770 -21.48 29.00 7.74
C ASP A 770 -21.39 28.05 8.96
N VAL A 771 -20.73 28.47 10.05
CA VAL A 771 -20.51 27.64 11.26
C VAL A 771 -21.74 27.59 12.20
N TYR A 772 -22.78 28.42 11.97
CA TYR A 772 -24.00 28.38 12.78
C TYR A 772 -25.01 27.29 12.40
N ALA A 773 -24.73 26.43 11.41
CA ALA A 773 -25.71 25.47 10.89
C ALA A 773 -25.31 23.98 10.91
N ALA A 774 -24.16 23.59 11.44
CA ALA A 774 -23.73 22.19 11.42
C ALA A 774 -23.30 21.66 12.80
N ASP A 775 -24.10 20.74 13.31
CA ASP A 775 -23.85 19.93 14.51
C ASP A 775 -22.68 18.97 14.22
N GLN A 776 -21.47 19.32 14.64
CA GLN A 776 -20.24 18.55 14.36
C GLN A 776 -19.61 17.99 15.65
N PRO A 777 -19.26 16.69 15.70
CA PRO A 777 -18.74 16.02 16.91
C PRO A 777 -17.34 16.48 17.37
N PHE A 778 -16.62 17.26 16.55
CA PHE A 778 -15.24 17.70 16.84
C PHE A 778 -15.15 18.66 18.04
N LEU A 779 -16.14 19.53 18.26
CA LEU A 779 -16.13 20.49 19.38
C LEU A 779 -16.39 19.84 20.74
N ARG A 780 -17.05 18.67 20.79
CA ARG A 780 -17.25 17.90 22.04
C ARG A 780 -15.94 17.31 22.60
N PHE A 781 -14.94 17.12 21.76
CA PHE A 781 -13.64 16.61 22.18
C PHE A 781 -12.77 17.70 22.84
N ILE A 782 -12.99 18.98 22.50
CA ILE A 782 -12.23 20.13 23.02
C ILE A 782 -12.92 20.74 24.26
N TYR A 783 -14.26 20.70 24.34
CA TYR A 783 -15.01 21.23 25.48
C TYR A 783 -15.79 20.13 26.20
N GLY A 784 -15.18 19.57 27.25
CA GLY A 784 -15.90 18.67 28.16
C GLY A 784 -16.86 19.46 29.07
N SER A 785 -18.16 19.50 28.75
CA SER A 785 -19.29 19.30 29.69
C SER A 785 -20.66 19.76 29.14
N SER A 786 -21.70 19.21 29.76
CA SER A 786 -23.13 19.23 29.49
C SER A 786 -23.77 20.60 29.20
N LEU A 787 -24.58 20.67 28.14
CA LEU A 787 -25.70 21.60 28.07
C LEU A 787 -26.85 21.03 28.90
N CYS A 788 -27.06 21.60 30.10
CA CYS A 788 -28.35 21.50 30.78
C CYS A 788 -29.37 22.33 29.99
N THR A 789 -30.37 21.67 29.43
CA THR A 789 -31.54 22.31 28.86
C THR A 789 -32.52 22.68 29.96
N THR A 790 -32.63 23.97 30.29
CA THR A 790 -33.86 24.55 30.80
C THR A 790 -34.21 25.78 29.97
N PRO A 791 -35.37 25.81 29.28
CA PRO A 791 -35.87 26.99 28.64
C PRO A 791 -36.66 27.80 29.68
N ASN A 792 -36.21 29.02 29.97
CA ASN A 792 -37.03 30.19 30.31
C ASN A 792 -36.23 31.21 31.13
N SER A 793 -35.69 32.22 30.45
CA SER A 793 -35.85 33.64 30.80
C SER A 793 -35.06 34.49 29.82
N CYS A 794 -35.79 35.21 28.96
CA CYS A 794 -35.23 36.29 28.16
C CYS A 794 -34.76 37.41 29.11
N GLY A 795 -33.48 37.71 29.07
CA GLY A 795 -32.89 38.91 29.62
C GLY A 795 -31.91 39.48 28.61
N SER A 796 -32.28 40.60 28.01
CA SER A 796 -31.47 41.37 27.05
C SER A 796 -30.10 41.74 27.64
N ILE A 797 -29.02 41.37 26.95
CA ILE A 797 -27.68 41.91 27.20
C ILE A 797 -27.22 42.61 25.91
N GLN A 798 -27.00 43.92 26.01
CA GLN A 798 -26.40 44.76 24.97
C GLN A 798 -24.93 44.39 24.72
N PRO A 799 -24.39 44.63 23.51
CA PRO A 799 -22.98 44.40 23.24
C PRO A 799 -22.15 45.51 23.88
N LEU A 800 -21.12 45.11 24.63
CA LEU A 800 -20.01 45.99 25.01
C LEU A 800 -18.84 45.67 24.08
N ASP A 801 -18.50 46.66 23.25
CA ASP A 801 -17.26 46.75 22.49
C ASP A 801 -16.03 46.82 23.41
N ALA A 802 -15.01 46.01 23.11
CA ALA A 802 -13.55 46.28 23.13
C ALA A 802 -12.75 44.98 23.32
#